data_AF-A0A970HMS9-F1
#
_entry.id   AF-A0A970HMS9-F1
#
_cell.length_a   1.000
_cell.length_b   1.000
_cell.length_c   1.000
_cell.angle_alpha   90.00
_cell.angle_beta   90.00
_cell.angle_gamma   90.00
#
_symmetry.space_group_name_H-M   'P 1'
#
loop_
_entity.id
_entity.type
_entity.pdbx_description
1 polymer ?
#
loop_
_entity_poly.entity_id
_entity_poly.type
_entity_poly.pdbx_seq_one_letter_code
_entity_poly.pdbx_strand_id
1 'polypeptide(L)'
;MFALLRDGFAGDLIILLLVSILLGSLGASAIAAAVDNYFGDTVNELIGDYGEFDVIIHVREEVQDAAGQEMERIVAEKLPGAVYKKGLTVAGQANFFLSLPPELRNRGILEGLGGIVGDLPGYSGLTYIIEPAITINSVHPGVRSELWEKMEQIPGVDFIFRQGNNLLVLLDSVDCAPQVSQALEELLAGYQVLEVRLPIGYAAQDVEALSEQVRAGIARELGPRVLKDVTFARQGEDTQSFLKALAEMRRFLLSYAAKVDIHLEGDAPLWVGDSVIVPGVDDPIVVEVTEVSGSLARGVITKGDLRGVPQLVQTGRRLLASGEEGPEVGRVEIRNERLQLIQTIDESLILVGELDALAQEAKGAVDNAEKTLSTFHQALYKLEELQLQLQTLTQNLQPALEGQGTSSQIFLSLLINSLFKDMLGDGGSQVGVIGDLDVALMRDNLDNIAARLEAVRQVDLDAVIHQMQQVRDALPQLQEEDMGRSVRLINSYIAGQVIPGEKIDLLVDDAVSPREAERAVQEELDNEYISVLSTPAGVVRPNTRAELFRVLREVRGIIAGLAAIVFTVLTLILDHATILSAGRRLLAGKKGLRRVLNPVFVFGALTGAALLVPTYILSRANIPFMGLGQALGCGLLLGLLTALLAERLSPVDDSEMLAGEALGLTYAQIMREIVVPAARPGLLQLLSRCRRKFG
;
A
#
# COMPACT_ATOMS: atom_id res chain seq x y z
N MET A 1 50.92 6.19 57.35
CA MET A 1 49.51 6.28 56.92
C MET A 1 48.53 6.32 58.10
N PHE A 2 48.44 5.30 58.97
CA PHE A 2 47.56 5.36 60.16
C PHE A 2 47.85 6.53 61.12
N ALA A 3 49.10 6.97 61.27
CA ALA A 3 49.44 8.17 62.04
C ALA A 3 48.91 9.47 61.39
N LEU A 4 49.01 9.56 60.06
CA LEU A 4 48.54 10.70 59.26
C LEU A 4 47.00 10.80 59.27
N LEU A 5 46.31 9.65 59.29
CA LEU A 5 44.85 9.55 59.45
C LEU A 5 44.39 9.91 60.89
N ARG A 6 45.19 9.57 61.92
CA ARG A 6 44.90 9.84 63.33
C ARG A 6 45.07 11.32 63.70
N ASP A 7 45.96 12.05 63.01
CA ASP A 7 46.25 13.46 63.26
C ASP A 7 45.26 14.43 62.55
N GLY A 8 44.10 13.94 62.09
CA GLY A 8 43.00 14.77 61.57
C GLY A 8 42.99 15.01 60.05
N PHE A 9 43.97 14.50 59.30
CA PHE A 9 43.99 14.61 57.82
C PHE A 9 43.00 13.67 57.13
N ALA A 10 42.47 12.66 57.83
CA ALA A 10 41.45 11.74 57.31
C ALA A 10 40.17 12.47 56.84
N GLY A 11 39.75 13.52 57.56
CA GLY A 11 38.59 14.32 57.18
C GLY A 11 38.80 15.06 55.86
N ASP A 12 40.00 15.58 55.61
CA ASP A 12 40.31 16.27 54.36
C ASP A 12 40.33 15.30 53.16
N LEU A 13 40.85 14.08 53.35
CA LEU A 13 40.82 13.02 52.34
C LEU A 13 39.40 12.58 51.98
N ILE A 14 38.53 12.42 52.98
CA ILE A 14 37.12 12.06 52.75
C ILE A 14 36.39 13.19 52.02
N ILE A 15 36.59 14.45 52.43
CA ILE A 15 36.00 15.60 51.75
C ILE A 15 36.48 15.68 50.30
N LEU A 16 37.79 15.52 50.07
CA LEU A 16 38.35 15.49 48.72
C LEU A 16 37.73 14.37 47.87
N LEU A 17 37.60 13.17 48.42
CA LEU A 17 37.01 12.03 47.73
C LEU A 17 35.54 12.29 47.37
N LEU A 18 34.74 12.80 48.31
CA LEU A 18 33.33 13.13 48.06
C LEU A 18 33.17 14.25 47.02
N VAL A 19 33.95 15.32 47.13
CA VAL A 19 33.93 16.45 46.18
C VAL A 19 34.37 15.98 44.79
N SER A 20 35.38 15.12 44.72
CA SER A 20 35.85 14.55 43.44
C SER A 20 34.80 13.64 42.83
N ILE A 21 34.14 12.78 43.61
CA ILE A 21 33.07 11.92 43.10
C ILE A 21 31.94 12.77 42.53
N LEU A 22 31.52 13.82 43.25
CA LEU A 22 30.44 14.70 42.84
C LEU A 22 30.78 15.49 41.58
N LEU A 23 31.97 16.11 41.53
CA LEU A 23 32.45 16.82 40.34
C LEU A 23 32.63 15.87 39.15
N GLY A 24 33.17 14.68 39.39
CA GLY A 24 33.37 13.67 38.36
C GLY A 24 32.07 13.15 37.80
N SER A 25 31.08 12.87 38.65
CA SER A 25 29.77 12.38 38.18
C SER A 25 29.01 13.47 37.44
N LEU A 26 29.06 14.70 37.94
CA LEU A 26 28.37 15.83 37.33
C LEU A 26 29.03 16.22 36.00
N GLY A 27 30.37 16.23 35.95
CA GLY A 27 31.13 16.47 34.73
C GLY A 27 30.92 15.37 33.68
N ALA A 28 31.00 14.09 34.08
CA ALA A 28 30.75 12.97 33.17
C ALA A 28 29.32 12.97 32.62
N SER A 29 28.33 13.23 33.48
CA SER A 29 26.93 13.37 33.08
C SER A 29 26.72 14.58 32.17
N ALA A 30 27.38 15.71 32.42
CA ALA A 30 27.27 16.91 31.60
C ALA A 30 27.87 16.70 30.21
N ILE A 31 29.05 16.07 30.11
CA ILE A 31 29.67 15.73 28.83
C ILE A 31 28.77 14.76 28.05
N ALA A 32 28.26 13.72 28.71
CA ALA A 32 27.36 12.76 28.08
C ALA A 32 26.07 13.44 27.58
N ALA A 33 25.49 14.34 28.36
CA ALA A 33 24.30 15.10 27.96
C ALA A 33 24.58 16.09 26.82
N ALA A 34 25.74 16.76 26.82
CA ALA A 34 26.11 17.68 25.75
C ALA A 34 26.25 16.96 24.40
N VAL A 35 26.83 15.75 24.42
CA VAL A 35 26.95 14.93 23.20
C VAL A 35 25.59 14.38 22.76
N ASP A 36 24.75 13.96 23.72
CA ASP A 36 23.38 13.51 23.46
C ASP A 36 22.55 14.61 22.76
N ASN A 37 22.61 15.85 23.25
CA ASN A 37 21.92 16.97 22.62
C ASN A 37 22.44 17.24 21.20
N TYR A 38 23.76 17.21 20.98
CA TYR A 38 24.34 17.46 19.65
C TYR A 38 23.86 16.45 18.59
N PHE A 39 23.80 15.16 18.94
CA PHE A 39 23.32 14.12 18.03
C PHE A 39 21.80 14.05 17.97
N GLY A 40 21.12 14.23 19.11
CA GLY A 40 19.67 14.23 19.22
C GLY A 40 19.05 15.34 18.37
N ASP A 41 19.47 16.59 18.54
CA ASP A 41 18.90 17.74 17.81
C ASP A 41 19.01 17.57 16.29
N THR A 42 20.15 17.06 15.80
CA THR A 42 20.40 16.84 14.37
C THR A 42 19.49 15.76 13.77
N VAL A 43 19.18 14.70 14.53
CA VAL A 43 18.30 13.60 14.08
C VAL A 43 16.82 13.98 14.25
N ASN A 44 16.50 14.69 15.33
CA ASN A 44 15.15 15.12 15.69
C ASN A 44 14.58 16.15 14.71
N GLU A 45 15.40 17.06 14.18
CA GLU A 45 14.97 18.01 13.15
C GLU A 45 14.50 17.33 11.86
N LEU A 46 15.02 16.13 11.56
CA LEU A 46 14.71 15.40 10.33
C LEU A 46 13.54 14.42 10.48
N ILE A 47 13.40 13.77 11.64
CA ILE A 47 12.52 12.59 11.79
C ILE A 47 11.61 12.66 13.04
N GLY A 48 11.82 13.63 13.95
CA GLY A 48 11.15 13.71 15.24
C GLY A 48 11.77 12.82 16.33
N ASP A 49 11.47 13.13 17.59
CA ASP A 49 11.91 12.38 18.76
C ASP A 49 11.38 10.92 18.73
N TYR A 50 12.07 10.02 19.43
CA TYR A 50 11.64 8.62 19.56
C TYR A 50 10.30 8.54 20.29
N GLY A 51 9.29 7.93 19.67
CA GLY A 51 7.92 7.85 20.18
C GLY A 51 7.13 9.17 20.17
N GLU A 52 7.66 10.26 19.59
CA GLU A 52 6.94 11.55 19.48
C GLU A 52 5.73 11.45 18.55
N PHE A 53 5.90 10.75 17.42
CA PHE A 53 4.89 10.58 16.40
C PHE A 53 4.61 9.10 16.14
N ASP A 54 3.35 8.80 15.84
CA ASP A 54 2.87 7.44 15.64
C ASP A 54 2.67 7.12 14.17
N VAL A 55 2.34 8.11 13.34
CA VAL A 55 2.01 7.92 11.93
C VAL A 55 2.51 9.07 11.06
N ILE A 56 3.00 8.75 9.88
CA ILE A 56 3.27 9.69 8.80
C ILE A 56 2.18 9.55 7.75
N ILE A 57 1.54 10.66 7.41
CA ILE A 57 0.51 10.74 6.37
C ILE A 57 1.14 11.41 5.16
N HIS A 58 1.11 10.72 4.02
CA HIS A 58 1.70 11.17 2.77
C HIS A 58 0.64 11.81 1.88
N VAL A 59 0.92 13.03 1.45
CA VAL A 59 0.02 13.83 0.61
C VAL A 59 0.81 14.44 -0.55
N ARG A 60 0.21 14.55 -1.73
CA ARG A 60 0.83 15.24 -2.87
C ARG A 60 1.15 16.70 -2.52
N GLU A 61 2.37 17.13 -2.82
CA GLU A 61 2.86 18.48 -2.50
C GLU A 61 1.96 19.60 -3.05
N GLU A 62 1.40 19.41 -4.24
CA GLU A 62 0.56 20.39 -4.94
C GLU A 62 -0.69 20.82 -4.16
N VAL A 63 -1.21 19.95 -3.30
CA VAL A 63 -2.46 20.18 -2.53
C VAL A 63 -2.23 20.18 -1.02
N GLN A 64 -0.97 20.35 -0.59
CA GLN A 64 -0.57 20.29 0.82
C GLN A 64 -1.30 21.30 1.72
N ASP A 65 -1.61 22.50 1.21
CA ASP A 65 -2.25 23.54 2.02
C ASP A 65 -3.72 23.22 2.29
N ALA A 66 -4.42 22.69 1.28
CA ALA A 66 -5.79 22.21 1.41
C ALA A 66 -5.86 20.98 2.33
N ALA A 67 -4.89 20.07 2.21
CA ALA A 67 -4.79 18.92 3.10
C ALA A 67 -4.49 19.31 4.55
N GLY A 68 -3.67 20.34 4.78
CA GLY A 68 -3.41 20.85 6.14
C GLY A 68 -4.67 21.39 6.81
N GLN A 69 -5.51 22.13 6.07
CA GLN A 69 -6.79 22.63 6.59
C GLN A 69 -7.76 21.50 6.93
N GLU A 70 -7.89 20.50 6.06
CA GLU A 70 -8.77 19.35 6.33
C GLU A 70 -8.20 18.45 7.44
N MET A 71 -6.86 18.34 7.57
CA MET A 71 -6.23 17.64 8.69
C MET A 71 -6.60 18.27 10.03
N GLU A 72 -6.57 19.59 10.15
CA GLU A 72 -6.96 20.30 11.36
C GLU A 72 -8.41 19.97 11.76
N ARG A 73 -9.30 19.91 10.77
CA ARG A 73 -10.69 19.51 10.97
C ARG A 73 -10.84 18.05 11.38
N ILE A 74 -10.16 17.12 10.70
CA ILE A 74 -10.18 15.68 11.04
C ILE A 74 -9.65 15.45 12.45
N VAL A 75 -8.58 16.14 12.85
CA VAL A 75 -8.03 16.06 14.21
C VAL A 75 -9.02 16.60 15.23
N ALA A 76 -9.67 17.73 14.96
CA ALA A 76 -10.65 18.31 15.88
C ALA A 76 -11.94 17.46 16.02
N GLU A 77 -12.42 16.86 14.93
CA GLU A 77 -13.70 16.12 14.90
C GLU A 77 -13.54 14.62 15.21
N LYS A 78 -12.54 13.95 14.63
CA LYS A 78 -12.39 12.48 14.63
C LYS A 78 -11.26 11.98 15.53
N LEU A 79 -10.25 12.80 15.85
CA LEU A 79 -9.08 12.41 16.66
C LEU A 79 -8.78 13.43 17.78
N PRO A 80 -9.70 13.61 18.75
CA PRO A 80 -9.56 14.65 19.76
C PRO A 80 -8.29 14.48 20.59
N GLY A 81 -7.50 15.54 20.71
CA GLY A 81 -6.24 15.54 21.45
C GLY A 81 -5.03 14.99 20.68
N ALA A 82 -5.20 14.56 19.43
CA ALA A 82 -4.07 14.27 18.55
C ALA A 82 -3.36 15.57 18.14
N VAL A 83 -2.03 15.50 17.99
CA VAL A 83 -1.20 16.63 17.56
C VAL A 83 -0.56 16.25 16.24
N TYR A 84 -0.54 17.17 15.29
CA TYR A 84 0.13 16.96 14.02
C TYR A 84 1.18 18.04 13.74
N LYS A 85 2.22 17.67 13.01
CA LYS A 85 3.31 18.54 12.57
C LYS A 85 3.60 18.31 11.10
N LYS A 86 3.72 19.39 10.32
CA LYS A 86 4.17 19.31 8.93
C LYS A 86 5.67 19.05 8.90
N GLY A 87 6.07 18.02 8.16
CA GLY A 87 7.48 17.64 7.97
C GLY A 87 8.04 18.05 6.62
N LEU A 88 9.24 17.55 6.30
CA LEU A 88 9.92 17.81 5.04
C LEU A 88 9.18 17.16 3.86
N THR A 89 9.10 17.88 2.75
CA THR A 89 8.61 17.33 1.49
C THR A 89 9.71 16.53 0.81
N VAL A 90 9.40 15.29 0.39
CA VAL A 90 10.36 14.40 -0.27
C VAL A 90 9.75 13.89 -1.56
N ALA A 91 10.45 14.05 -2.69
CA ALA A 91 10.03 13.53 -3.99
C ALA A 91 8.59 13.90 -4.40
N GLY A 92 8.16 15.15 -4.14
CA GLY A 92 6.81 15.64 -4.47
C GLY A 92 5.71 15.18 -3.50
N GLN A 93 6.09 14.57 -2.37
CA GLN A 93 5.18 14.17 -1.29
C GLN A 93 5.42 15.01 -0.04
N ALA A 94 4.41 15.76 0.38
CA ALA A 94 4.36 16.42 1.67
C ALA A 94 4.01 15.40 2.77
N ASN A 95 4.72 15.49 3.90
CA ASN A 95 4.58 14.55 5.00
C ASN A 95 3.96 15.24 6.22
N PHE A 96 2.89 14.69 6.76
CA PHE A 96 2.30 15.13 8.03
C PHE A 96 2.54 14.06 9.09
N PHE A 97 3.24 14.45 10.16
CA PHE A 97 3.50 13.60 11.31
C PHE A 97 2.36 13.75 12.30
N LEU A 98 1.77 12.64 12.74
CA LEU A 98 0.63 12.59 13.64
C LEU A 98 1.03 11.85 14.93
N SER A 99 0.77 12.48 16.06
CA SER A 99 0.92 11.93 17.41
C SER A 99 -0.46 11.68 18.01
N LEU A 100 -0.71 10.45 18.45
CA LEU A 100 -1.97 10.04 19.05
C LEU A 100 -1.83 10.02 20.59
N PRO A 101 -2.80 10.57 21.33
CA PRO A 101 -2.83 10.45 22.78
C PRO A 101 -3.02 8.97 23.20
N PRO A 102 -2.57 8.58 24.41
CA PRO A 102 -2.63 7.18 24.86
C PRO A 102 -4.02 6.55 24.78
N GLU A 103 -5.08 7.34 24.97
CA GLU A 103 -6.48 6.89 24.88
C GLU A 103 -6.89 6.46 23.45
N LEU A 104 -6.28 7.08 22.44
CA LEU A 104 -6.50 6.79 21.01
C LEU A 104 -5.50 5.79 20.43
N ARG A 105 -4.44 5.41 21.18
CA ARG A 105 -3.50 4.35 20.82
C ARG A 105 -4.11 2.98 21.10
N ASN A 106 -5.18 2.67 20.40
CA ASN A 106 -5.84 1.37 20.45
C ASN A 106 -5.97 0.78 19.05
N ARG A 107 -6.15 -0.54 19.01
CA ARG A 107 -6.25 -1.31 17.76
C ARG A 107 -7.31 -0.77 16.79
N GLY A 108 -8.50 -0.44 17.29
CA GLY A 108 -9.62 -0.02 16.45
C GLY A 108 -9.33 1.28 15.69
N ILE A 109 -8.75 2.26 16.38
CA ILE A 109 -8.34 3.53 15.78
C ILE A 109 -7.15 3.34 14.85
N LEU A 110 -6.13 2.59 15.27
CA LEU A 110 -4.93 2.39 14.46
C LEU A 110 -5.26 1.65 13.16
N GLU A 111 -6.02 0.54 13.18
CA GLU A 111 -6.43 -0.16 11.95
C GLU A 111 -7.42 0.65 11.10
N GLY A 112 -8.25 1.48 11.72
CA GLY A 112 -9.23 2.34 11.06
C GLY A 112 -8.66 3.66 10.51
N LEU A 113 -7.42 4.02 10.90
CA LEU A 113 -6.85 5.33 10.63
C LEU A 113 -6.82 5.66 9.14
N GLY A 114 -6.54 4.67 8.28
CA GLY A 114 -6.55 4.86 6.83
C GLY A 114 -7.90 5.29 6.27
N GLY A 115 -9.01 4.86 6.88
CA GLY A 115 -10.35 5.36 6.54
C GLY A 115 -10.63 6.75 7.10
N ILE A 116 -10.03 7.11 8.24
CA ILE A 116 -10.19 8.42 8.87
C ILE A 116 -9.50 9.52 8.05
N VAL A 117 -8.29 9.23 7.57
CA VAL A 117 -7.43 10.19 6.85
C VAL A 117 -7.50 10.04 5.33
N GLY A 118 -8.21 9.03 4.82
CA GLY A 118 -8.35 8.78 3.39
C GLY A 118 -9.12 9.86 2.63
N ASP A 119 -9.91 10.67 3.33
CA ASP A 119 -10.67 11.80 2.77
C ASP A 119 -9.77 13.03 2.48
N LEU A 120 -8.49 12.98 2.85
CA LEU A 120 -7.57 14.11 2.67
C LEU A 120 -7.31 14.40 1.18
N PRO A 121 -7.41 15.67 0.76
CA PRO A 121 -7.03 16.08 -0.58
C PRO A 121 -5.60 15.65 -0.93
N GLY A 122 -5.43 14.85 -2.00
CA GLY A 122 -4.12 14.38 -2.44
C GLY A 122 -3.49 13.28 -1.58
N TYR A 123 -4.27 12.61 -0.72
CA TYR A 123 -3.81 11.44 0.04
C TYR A 123 -3.12 10.42 -0.87
N SER A 124 -1.90 10.04 -0.49
CA SER A 124 -1.08 9.07 -1.22
C SER A 124 -0.82 7.80 -0.40
N GLY A 125 -0.97 7.85 0.93
CA GLY A 125 -0.78 6.71 1.80
C GLY A 125 -0.49 7.11 3.25
N LEU A 126 -0.35 6.11 4.11
CA LEU A 126 0.09 6.29 5.48
C LEU A 126 1.19 5.28 5.83
N THR A 127 2.08 5.68 6.72
CA THR A 127 3.16 4.85 7.27
C THR A 127 3.13 4.93 8.78
N TYR A 128 2.97 3.79 9.47
CA TYR A 128 3.08 3.75 10.92
C TYR A 128 4.57 3.82 11.33
N ILE A 129 4.87 4.72 12.25
CA ILE A 129 6.17 4.90 12.89
C ILE A 129 6.05 4.79 14.42
N ILE A 130 4.94 4.24 14.90
CA ILE A 130 4.63 4.05 16.31
C ILE A 130 5.69 3.19 17.00
N GLU A 131 6.08 3.64 18.18
CA GLU A 131 7.20 3.10 18.93
C GLU A 131 6.83 2.99 20.43
N PRO A 132 7.32 1.97 21.15
CA PRO A 132 8.18 0.86 20.67
C PRO A 132 7.38 -0.27 20.01
N ALA A 133 7.81 -0.73 18.82
CA ALA A 133 7.13 -1.77 18.05
C ALA A 133 8.08 -2.75 17.35
N ILE A 134 7.61 -3.99 17.16
CA ILE A 134 8.24 -5.04 16.33
C ILE A 134 7.32 -5.35 15.15
N THR A 135 7.88 -5.47 13.94
CA THR A 135 7.10 -5.82 12.76
C THR A 135 7.26 -7.31 12.44
N ILE A 136 6.14 -7.99 12.20
CA ILE A 136 6.12 -9.36 11.68
C ILE A 136 5.61 -9.31 10.25
N ASN A 137 6.47 -9.69 9.32
CA ASN A 137 6.17 -9.70 7.89
C ASN A 137 5.60 -11.05 7.44
N SER A 138 4.85 -11.00 6.35
CA SER A 138 4.39 -12.19 5.61
C SER A 138 3.55 -13.15 6.45
N VAL A 139 2.74 -12.63 7.38
CA VAL A 139 1.87 -13.48 8.20
C VAL A 139 0.71 -13.98 7.36
N HIS A 140 0.64 -15.30 7.18
CA HIS A 140 -0.39 -15.95 6.37
C HIS A 140 -1.81 -15.61 6.89
N PRO A 141 -2.75 -15.14 6.04
CA PRO A 141 -4.05 -14.64 6.49
C PRO A 141 -4.85 -15.65 7.32
N GLY A 142 -4.84 -16.94 6.95
CA GLY A 142 -5.60 -17.98 7.65
C GLY A 142 -5.01 -18.42 9.01
N VAL A 143 -3.76 -18.05 9.29
CA VAL A 143 -3.04 -18.39 10.54
C VAL A 143 -3.08 -17.20 11.52
N ARG A 144 -3.29 -16.00 10.99
CA ARG A 144 -3.15 -14.73 11.70
C ARG A 144 -3.88 -14.70 13.04
N SER A 145 -5.16 -15.04 13.09
CA SER A 145 -5.97 -14.95 14.31
C SER A 145 -5.47 -15.87 15.43
N GLU A 146 -4.92 -17.02 15.07
CA GLU A 146 -4.43 -18.02 16.03
C GLU A 146 -3.05 -17.65 16.57
N LEU A 147 -2.14 -17.21 15.70
CA LEU A 147 -0.86 -16.67 16.15
C LEU A 147 -1.07 -15.44 17.00
N TRP A 148 -2.03 -14.58 16.65
CA TRP A 148 -2.29 -13.33 17.33
C TRP A 148 -2.53 -13.51 18.83
N GLU A 149 -3.45 -14.40 19.21
CA GLU A 149 -3.79 -14.66 20.60
C GLU A 149 -2.57 -15.14 21.40
N LYS A 150 -1.70 -15.94 20.75
CA LYS A 150 -0.46 -16.43 21.38
C LYS A 150 0.60 -15.34 21.50
N MET A 151 0.69 -14.45 20.52
CA MET A 151 1.63 -13.34 20.53
C MET A 151 1.28 -12.28 21.59
N GLU A 152 -0.01 -11.99 21.82
CA GLU A 152 -0.46 -11.07 22.89
C GLU A 152 -0.24 -11.63 24.30
N GLN A 153 -0.10 -12.96 24.46
CA GLN A 153 0.21 -13.57 25.76
C GLN A 153 1.69 -13.46 26.16
N ILE A 154 2.57 -12.97 25.27
CA ILE A 154 4.00 -12.83 25.55
C ILE A 154 4.22 -11.65 26.51
N PRO A 155 4.93 -11.86 27.64
CA PRO A 155 5.23 -10.77 28.57
C PRO A 155 6.02 -9.64 27.91
N GLY A 156 5.52 -8.40 28.03
CA GLY A 156 6.13 -7.20 27.43
C GLY A 156 5.47 -6.72 26.13
N VAL A 157 4.45 -7.44 25.64
CA VAL A 157 3.58 -7.00 24.53
C VAL A 157 2.37 -6.25 25.10
N ASP A 158 2.11 -5.06 24.58
CA ASP A 158 0.94 -4.24 24.94
C ASP A 158 -0.28 -4.70 24.13
N PHE A 159 -0.23 -4.51 22.80
CA PHE A 159 -1.21 -5.07 21.87
C PHE A 159 -0.64 -5.19 20.46
N ILE A 160 -1.35 -5.94 19.62
CA ILE A 160 -0.98 -6.14 18.21
C ILE A 160 -2.01 -5.43 17.34
N PHE A 161 -1.61 -4.93 16.18
CA PHE A 161 -2.53 -4.42 15.18
C PHE A 161 -2.07 -4.75 13.76
N ARG A 162 -3.03 -4.79 12.82
CA ARG A 162 -2.75 -5.12 11.42
C ARG A 162 -2.33 -3.91 10.62
N GLN A 163 -1.25 -4.06 9.86
CA GLN A 163 -0.83 -3.13 8.80
C GLN A 163 -0.74 -3.87 7.46
N GLY A 164 -1.83 -3.86 6.68
CA GLY A 164 -1.89 -4.57 5.40
C GLY A 164 -1.69 -6.09 5.58
N ASN A 165 -0.57 -6.61 5.08
CA ASN A 165 -0.15 -8.02 5.22
C ASN A 165 0.80 -8.27 6.41
N ASN A 166 1.23 -7.21 7.09
CA ASN A 166 2.13 -7.28 8.23
C ASN A 166 1.37 -7.10 9.54
N LEU A 167 1.96 -7.57 10.63
CA LEU A 167 1.52 -7.30 11.99
C LEU A 167 2.52 -6.39 12.68
N LEU A 168 2.02 -5.35 13.35
CA LEU A 168 2.83 -4.57 14.28
C LEU A 168 2.49 -5.00 15.70
N VAL A 169 3.53 -5.41 16.43
CA VAL A 169 3.47 -5.78 17.85
C VAL A 169 3.99 -4.60 18.65
N LEU A 170 3.11 -3.92 19.39
CA LEU A 170 3.51 -2.84 20.29
C LEU A 170 3.98 -3.41 21.63
N LEU A 171 5.00 -2.77 22.19
CA LEU A 171 5.65 -3.21 23.40
C LEU A 171 5.37 -2.24 24.55
N ASP A 172 5.39 -2.76 25.78
CA ASP A 172 5.29 -1.93 26.99
C ASP A 172 6.48 -0.95 27.11
N SER A 173 7.66 -1.40 26.66
CA SER A 173 8.89 -0.61 26.72
C SER A 173 9.93 -1.10 25.71
N VAL A 174 10.88 -0.22 25.38
CA VAL A 174 12.03 -0.54 24.52
C VAL A 174 12.90 -1.66 25.12
N ASP A 175 12.96 -1.76 26.45
CA ASP A 175 13.83 -2.71 27.14
C ASP A 175 13.34 -4.18 26.97
N CYS A 176 12.04 -4.38 26.73
CA CYS A 176 11.45 -5.69 26.49
C CYS A 176 11.67 -6.20 25.05
N ALA A 177 12.06 -5.33 24.10
CA ALA A 177 12.13 -5.67 22.68
C ALA A 177 12.99 -6.90 22.35
N PRO A 178 14.20 -7.10 22.93
CA PRO A 178 15.00 -8.29 22.63
C PRO A 178 14.35 -9.58 23.12
N GLN A 179 13.76 -9.54 24.33
CA GLN A 179 13.08 -10.70 24.92
C GLN A 179 11.83 -11.07 24.12
N VAL A 180 11.03 -10.07 23.74
CA VAL A 180 9.82 -10.28 22.93
C VAL A 180 10.18 -10.73 21.51
N SER A 181 11.21 -10.14 20.88
CA SER A 181 11.67 -10.57 19.54
C SER A 181 12.07 -12.04 19.53
N GLN A 182 12.86 -12.48 20.52
CA GLN A 182 13.25 -13.88 20.63
C GLN A 182 12.03 -14.79 20.88
N ALA A 183 11.11 -14.39 21.76
CA ALA A 183 9.89 -15.15 22.03
C ALA A 183 8.99 -15.26 20.79
N LEU A 184 8.88 -14.19 19.99
CA LEU A 184 8.15 -14.19 18.72
C LEU A 184 8.83 -15.07 17.67
N GLU A 185 10.16 -15.05 17.58
CA GLU A 185 10.92 -15.92 16.68
C GLU A 185 10.73 -17.40 17.06
N GLU A 186 10.83 -17.74 18.34
CA GLU A 186 10.60 -19.11 18.84
C GLU A 186 9.15 -19.56 18.60
N LEU A 187 8.18 -18.68 18.80
CA LEU A 187 6.76 -18.96 18.51
C LEU A 187 6.55 -19.23 17.03
N LEU A 188 7.03 -18.33 16.16
CA LEU A 188 6.82 -18.42 14.70
C LEU A 188 7.62 -19.56 14.07
N ALA A 189 8.80 -19.88 14.60
CA ALA A 189 9.57 -21.04 14.17
C ALA A 189 8.78 -22.34 14.34
N GLY A 190 7.91 -22.43 15.35
CA GLY A 190 7.03 -23.58 15.58
C GLY A 190 5.93 -23.78 14.53
N TYR A 191 5.77 -22.89 13.55
CA TYR A 191 4.71 -22.92 12.55
C TYR A 191 5.24 -22.70 11.12
N GLN A 192 4.80 -23.55 10.21
CA GLN A 192 5.10 -23.42 8.78
C GLN A 192 3.82 -23.63 7.95
N VAL A 193 3.75 -22.98 6.80
CA VAL A 193 2.66 -23.13 5.83
C VAL A 193 3.16 -23.96 4.67
N LEU A 194 2.55 -25.13 4.48
CA LEU A 194 2.73 -25.99 3.33
C LEU A 194 1.78 -25.55 2.22
N GLU A 195 2.34 -24.99 1.16
CA GLU A 195 1.64 -24.65 -0.08
C GLU A 195 1.70 -25.85 -1.03
N VAL A 196 0.58 -26.56 -1.17
CA VAL A 196 0.41 -27.67 -2.11
C VAL A 196 -0.12 -27.10 -3.42
N ARG A 197 0.66 -27.21 -4.49
CA ARG A 197 0.31 -26.69 -5.82
C ARG A 197 -0.20 -27.82 -6.70
N LEU A 198 -1.41 -27.63 -7.22
CA LEU A 198 -2.08 -28.60 -8.08
C LEU A 198 -1.71 -28.35 -9.55
N PRO A 199 -1.54 -29.42 -10.36
CA PRO A 199 -1.34 -29.29 -11.79
C PRO A 199 -2.60 -28.77 -12.49
N ILE A 200 -2.41 -28.03 -13.58
CA ILE A 200 -3.49 -27.37 -14.33
C ILE A 200 -4.37 -28.43 -15.01
N GLY A 201 -5.69 -28.28 -14.89
CA GLY A 201 -6.68 -29.27 -15.37
C GLY A 201 -7.22 -30.18 -14.28
N TYR A 202 -6.61 -30.16 -13.09
CA TYR A 202 -7.19 -30.74 -11.87
C TYR A 202 -8.27 -29.79 -11.35
N ALA A 203 -9.44 -29.78 -12.00
CA ALA A 203 -10.58 -29.01 -11.56
C ALA A 203 -11.23 -29.73 -10.38
N ALA A 204 -10.84 -29.37 -9.15
CA ALA A 204 -11.59 -29.81 -7.99
C ALA A 204 -12.95 -29.09 -8.04
N GLN A 205 -14.02 -29.83 -8.31
CA GLN A 205 -15.39 -29.30 -8.14
C GLN A 205 -15.63 -28.86 -6.70
N ASP A 206 -14.84 -29.39 -5.76
CA ASP A 206 -14.86 -29.10 -4.34
C ASP A 206 -13.43 -29.05 -3.77
N VAL A 207 -12.89 -27.83 -3.67
CA VAL A 207 -11.55 -27.56 -3.10
C VAL A 207 -11.47 -27.97 -1.63
N GLU A 208 -12.60 -27.93 -0.91
CA GLU A 208 -12.69 -28.29 0.50
C GLU A 208 -12.57 -29.81 0.69
N ALA A 209 -13.23 -30.59 -0.17
CA ALA A 209 -13.07 -32.05 -0.18
C ALA A 209 -11.65 -32.49 -0.55
N LEU A 210 -11.01 -31.80 -1.49
CA LEU A 210 -9.62 -32.07 -1.88
C LEU A 210 -8.65 -31.72 -0.74
N SER A 211 -8.85 -30.57 -0.08
CA SER A 211 -8.10 -30.19 1.11
C SER A 211 -8.20 -31.25 2.21
N GLU A 212 -9.39 -31.78 2.48
CA GLU A 212 -9.58 -32.86 3.45
C GLU A 212 -8.85 -34.16 3.08
N GLN A 213 -8.79 -34.52 1.80
CA GLN A 213 -8.01 -35.67 1.33
C GLN A 213 -6.50 -35.45 1.54
N VAL A 214 -5.98 -34.31 1.12
CA VAL A 214 -4.56 -33.93 1.33
C VAL A 214 -4.22 -33.93 2.82
N ARG A 215 -5.12 -33.38 3.64
CA ARG A 215 -5.00 -33.35 5.11
C ARG A 215 -4.94 -34.77 5.68
N ALA A 216 -5.81 -35.67 5.22
CA ALA A 216 -5.83 -37.06 5.67
C ALA A 216 -4.53 -37.80 5.29
N GLY A 217 -3.98 -37.57 4.10
CA GLY A 217 -2.69 -38.13 3.66
C GLY A 217 -1.53 -37.67 4.55
N ILE A 218 -1.41 -36.36 4.76
CA ILE A 218 -0.37 -35.77 5.62
C ILE A 218 -0.53 -36.24 7.07
N ALA A 219 -1.75 -36.31 7.61
CA ALA A 219 -1.99 -36.79 8.96
C ALA A 219 -1.59 -38.26 9.16
N ARG A 220 -1.76 -39.10 8.12
CA ARG A 220 -1.48 -40.54 8.18
C ARG A 220 0.01 -40.84 8.14
N GLU A 221 0.77 -40.14 7.30
CA GLU A 221 2.20 -40.40 7.13
C GLU A 221 3.09 -39.63 8.10
N LEU A 222 2.77 -38.36 8.37
CA LEU A 222 3.65 -37.44 9.08
C LEU A 222 3.20 -37.17 10.53
N GLY A 223 1.92 -37.36 10.84
CA GLY A 223 1.36 -37.16 12.17
C GLY A 223 1.66 -35.81 12.86
N PRO A 224 1.57 -34.65 12.17
CA PRO A 224 1.80 -33.34 12.77
C PRO A 224 0.79 -33.04 13.91
N ARG A 225 1.21 -32.29 14.94
CA ARG A 225 0.31 -31.92 16.06
C ARG A 225 -0.67 -30.83 15.67
N VAL A 226 -0.26 -29.95 14.76
CA VAL A 226 -1.11 -28.93 14.18
C VAL A 226 -1.22 -29.23 12.70
N LEU A 227 -2.44 -29.39 12.22
CA LEU A 227 -2.71 -29.57 10.79
C LEU A 227 -4.06 -28.93 10.50
N LYS A 228 -4.02 -27.75 9.89
CA LYS A 228 -5.21 -26.93 9.68
C LYS A 228 -5.22 -26.38 8.26
N ASP A 229 -6.35 -26.45 7.62
CA ASP A 229 -6.55 -25.79 6.34
C ASP A 229 -6.63 -24.27 6.55
N VAL A 230 -5.73 -23.55 5.88
CA VAL A 230 -5.67 -22.09 5.88
C VAL A 230 -5.80 -21.51 4.47
N THR A 231 -6.22 -22.34 3.51
CA THR A 231 -6.42 -21.97 2.10
C THR A 231 -7.29 -20.74 1.98
N PHE A 232 -6.73 -19.67 1.42
CA PHE A 232 -7.44 -18.41 1.29
C PHE A 232 -8.30 -18.42 0.02
N ALA A 233 -9.60 -18.69 0.18
CA ALA A 233 -10.58 -18.94 -0.89
C ALA A 233 -10.75 -17.82 -1.95
N ARG A 234 -10.17 -16.64 -1.77
CA ARG A 234 -10.44 -15.46 -2.62
C ARG A 234 -9.68 -15.43 -3.95
N GLN A 235 -8.71 -16.31 -4.16
CA GLN A 235 -7.89 -16.32 -5.39
C GLN A 235 -8.49 -17.19 -6.53
N GLY A 236 -9.41 -18.10 -6.21
CA GLY A 236 -10.05 -19.00 -7.18
C GLY A 236 -11.08 -18.28 -8.07
N GLU A 237 -11.91 -17.42 -7.49
CA GLU A 237 -12.97 -16.69 -8.24
C GLU A 237 -12.40 -15.72 -9.29
N ASP A 238 -11.31 -15.02 -8.96
CA ASP A 238 -10.64 -14.09 -9.88
C ASP A 238 -10.00 -14.84 -11.07
N THR A 239 -9.42 -16.01 -10.79
CA THR A 239 -8.77 -16.85 -11.82
C THR A 239 -9.82 -17.46 -12.76
N GLN A 240 -10.94 -17.97 -12.23
CA GLN A 240 -12.03 -18.48 -13.05
C GLN A 240 -12.71 -17.38 -13.88
N SER A 241 -12.92 -16.19 -13.30
CA SER A 241 -13.46 -15.03 -14.01
C SER A 241 -12.52 -14.57 -15.13
N PHE A 242 -11.21 -14.59 -14.88
CA PHE A 242 -10.20 -14.28 -15.88
C PHE A 242 -10.15 -15.34 -17.01
N LEU A 243 -10.17 -16.63 -16.68
CA LEU A 243 -10.22 -17.70 -17.69
C LEU A 243 -11.49 -17.63 -18.54
N LYS A 244 -12.64 -17.30 -17.92
CA LYS A 244 -13.89 -17.05 -18.64
C LYS A 244 -13.77 -15.85 -19.57
N ALA A 245 -13.17 -14.75 -19.10
CA ALA A 245 -12.91 -13.58 -19.94
C ALA A 245 -11.98 -13.91 -21.12
N LEU A 246 -10.93 -14.70 -20.90
CA LEU A 246 -10.04 -15.17 -21.98
C LEU A 246 -10.75 -16.08 -22.98
N ALA A 247 -11.62 -16.98 -22.52
CA ALA A 247 -12.43 -17.83 -23.40
C ALA A 247 -13.41 -17.02 -24.25
N GLU A 248 -14.07 -16.02 -23.65
CA GLU A 248 -14.96 -15.10 -24.38
C GLU A 248 -14.18 -14.23 -25.37
N MET A 249 -13.00 -13.72 -24.99
CA MET A 249 -12.11 -12.99 -25.91
C MET A 249 -11.66 -13.86 -27.09
N ARG A 250 -11.29 -15.13 -26.84
CA ARG A 250 -10.93 -16.07 -27.91
C ARG A 250 -12.11 -16.27 -28.86
N ARG A 251 -13.30 -16.52 -28.32
CA ARG A 251 -14.52 -16.73 -29.11
C ARG A 251 -14.85 -15.50 -29.94
N PHE A 252 -14.70 -14.32 -29.36
CA PHE A 252 -14.83 -13.04 -30.05
C PHE A 252 -13.85 -12.97 -31.22
N LEU A 253 -12.53 -13.07 -30.98
CA LEU A 253 -11.51 -12.97 -32.04
C LEU A 253 -11.71 -13.99 -33.17
N LEU A 254 -12.07 -15.23 -32.85
CA LEU A 254 -12.37 -16.26 -33.86
C LEU A 254 -13.63 -15.99 -34.69
N SER A 255 -14.58 -15.22 -34.16
CA SER A 255 -15.80 -14.87 -34.90
C SER A 255 -15.57 -13.77 -35.95
N TYR A 256 -14.51 -12.97 -35.81
CA TYR A 256 -14.13 -11.92 -36.77
C TYR A 256 -12.96 -12.30 -37.68
N ALA A 257 -12.18 -13.31 -37.29
CA ALA A 257 -11.09 -13.84 -38.10
C ALA A 257 -11.60 -14.46 -39.41
N ALA A 258 -10.78 -14.40 -40.45
CA ALA A 258 -11.08 -15.04 -41.73
C ALA A 258 -11.24 -16.56 -41.57
N LYS A 259 -12.28 -17.11 -42.19
CA LYS A 259 -12.51 -18.56 -42.21
C LYS A 259 -11.60 -19.18 -43.27
N VAL A 260 -10.74 -20.10 -42.84
CA VAL A 260 -9.86 -20.85 -43.72
C VAL A 260 -10.32 -22.29 -43.81
N ASP A 261 -10.76 -22.70 -45.01
CA ASP A 261 -11.16 -24.05 -45.36
C ASP A 261 -10.13 -24.66 -46.32
N ILE A 262 -9.47 -25.73 -45.89
CA ILE A 262 -8.42 -26.44 -46.63
C ILE A 262 -9.03 -27.76 -47.12
N HIS A 263 -9.28 -27.84 -48.42
CA HIS A 263 -9.73 -29.08 -49.07
C HIS A 263 -8.50 -29.94 -49.39
N LEU A 264 -8.38 -31.07 -48.70
CA LEU A 264 -7.25 -31.98 -48.82
C LEU A 264 -7.35 -32.75 -50.14
N GLU A 265 -6.51 -32.41 -51.11
CA GLU A 265 -6.44 -33.05 -52.43
C GLU A 265 -5.10 -33.76 -52.67
N GLY A 266 -4.08 -33.46 -51.85
CA GLY A 266 -2.75 -34.08 -51.92
C GLY A 266 -2.61 -35.38 -51.12
N ASP A 267 -1.59 -36.17 -51.45
CA ASP A 267 -1.26 -37.46 -50.81
C ASP A 267 -0.57 -37.33 -49.43
N ALA A 268 -0.40 -36.09 -48.94
CA ALA A 268 0.33 -35.76 -47.72
C ALA A 268 -0.63 -35.59 -46.52
N PRO A 269 -0.48 -36.36 -45.43
CA PRO A 269 -1.31 -36.21 -44.24
C PRO A 269 -1.02 -34.89 -43.53
N LEU A 270 -2.08 -34.13 -43.22
CA LEU A 270 -2.04 -32.87 -42.47
C LEU A 270 -2.50 -33.10 -41.03
N TRP A 271 -1.77 -32.56 -40.06
CA TRP A 271 -2.09 -32.69 -38.63
C TRP A 271 -2.45 -31.35 -38.02
N VAL A 272 -3.20 -31.37 -36.90
CA VAL A 272 -3.46 -30.17 -36.10
C VAL A 272 -2.13 -29.61 -35.59
N GLY A 273 -1.91 -28.30 -35.76
CA GLY A 273 -0.66 -27.60 -35.46
C GLY A 273 0.31 -27.49 -36.64
N ASP A 274 0.06 -28.17 -37.77
CA ASP A 274 0.84 -27.95 -38.99
C ASP A 274 0.57 -26.54 -39.55
N SER A 275 1.59 -25.93 -40.15
CA SER A 275 1.47 -24.66 -40.86
C SER A 275 1.38 -24.88 -42.36
N VAL A 276 0.46 -24.19 -43.03
CA VAL A 276 0.25 -24.20 -44.47
C VAL A 276 0.50 -22.79 -44.99
N ILE A 277 1.38 -22.67 -45.99
CA ILE A 277 1.67 -21.41 -46.67
C ILE A 277 0.85 -21.31 -47.94
N VAL A 278 0.26 -20.13 -48.15
CA VAL A 278 -0.55 -19.79 -49.29
C VAL A 278 0.01 -18.50 -49.91
N PRO A 279 0.21 -18.44 -51.24
CA PRO A 279 0.61 -17.19 -51.88
C PRO A 279 -0.49 -16.14 -51.72
N GLY A 280 -0.19 -15.05 -51.00
CA GLY A 280 -1.08 -13.90 -50.88
C GLY A 280 -0.87 -12.89 -52.02
N VAL A 281 -1.58 -11.77 -51.95
CA VAL A 281 -1.53 -10.72 -52.99
C VAL A 281 -0.20 -9.95 -52.96
N ASP A 282 0.27 -9.59 -51.76
CA ASP A 282 1.56 -8.91 -51.54
C ASP A 282 2.52 -9.79 -50.73
N ASP A 283 2.04 -10.33 -49.60
CA ASP A 283 2.80 -11.16 -48.67
C ASP A 283 2.22 -12.58 -48.60
N PRO A 284 3.04 -13.62 -48.39
CA PRO A 284 2.55 -14.98 -48.19
C PRO A 284 1.76 -15.09 -46.89
N ILE A 285 0.61 -15.76 -46.97
CA ILE A 285 -0.27 -16.00 -45.84
C ILE A 285 0.10 -17.36 -45.23
N VAL A 286 0.35 -17.38 -43.92
CA VAL A 286 0.60 -18.62 -43.17
C VAL A 286 -0.62 -18.94 -42.33
N VAL A 287 -1.14 -20.15 -42.52
CA VAL A 287 -2.32 -20.69 -41.85
C VAL A 287 -1.88 -21.82 -40.94
N GLU A 288 -2.21 -21.74 -39.66
CA GLU A 288 -2.03 -22.84 -38.71
C GLU A 288 -3.31 -23.70 -38.66
N VAL A 289 -3.16 -25.01 -38.83
CA VAL A 289 -4.27 -25.97 -38.85
C VAL A 289 -4.80 -26.20 -37.45
N THR A 290 -6.09 -25.95 -37.24
CA THR A 290 -6.74 -26.07 -35.92
C THR A 290 -7.64 -27.30 -35.82
N GLU A 291 -8.20 -27.77 -36.93
CA GLU A 291 -9.10 -28.92 -36.98
C GLU A 291 -8.89 -29.69 -38.30
N VAL A 292 -8.93 -31.02 -38.24
CA VAL A 292 -8.88 -31.88 -39.43
C VAL A 292 -10.04 -32.88 -39.37
N SER A 293 -10.95 -32.78 -40.32
CA SER A 293 -12.19 -33.57 -40.39
C SER A 293 -12.32 -34.22 -41.76
N GLY A 294 -11.78 -35.44 -41.90
CA GLY A 294 -11.82 -36.20 -43.15
C GLY A 294 -11.02 -35.53 -44.27
N SER A 295 -11.69 -35.06 -45.32
CA SER A 295 -11.08 -34.36 -46.46
C SER A 295 -11.08 -32.82 -46.33
N LEU A 296 -11.53 -32.29 -45.18
CA LEU A 296 -11.58 -30.86 -44.90
C LEU A 296 -10.79 -30.56 -43.64
N ALA A 297 -9.83 -29.64 -43.73
CA ALA A 297 -9.13 -29.08 -42.58
C ALA A 297 -9.48 -27.60 -42.43
N ARG A 298 -9.49 -27.10 -41.20
CA ARG A 298 -9.69 -25.69 -40.88
C ARG A 298 -8.46 -25.12 -40.23
N GLY A 299 -8.25 -23.82 -40.42
CA GLY A 299 -7.11 -23.13 -39.83
C GLY A 299 -7.36 -21.67 -39.50
N VAL A 300 -6.37 -21.07 -38.86
CA VAL A 300 -6.33 -19.65 -38.49
C VAL A 300 -5.08 -19.02 -39.10
N ILE A 301 -5.22 -17.82 -39.66
CA ILE A 301 -4.09 -17.07 -40.21
C ILE A 301 -3.20 -16.58 -39.08
N THR A 302 -1.91 -16.94 -39.09
CA THR A 302 -0.92 -16.52 -38.07
C THR A 302 0.10 -15.51 -38.60
N LYS A 303 0.14 -15.32 -39.92
CA LYS A 303 0.97 -14.34 -40.62
C LYS A 303 0.33 -13.93 -41.94
N GLY A 304 0.36 -12.65 -42.26
CA GLY A 304 -0.27 -12.10 -43.47
C GLY A 304 -1.73 -11.67 -43.25
N ASP A 305 -2.28 -10.90 -44.19
CA ASP A 305 -3.61 -10.30 -44.09
C ASP A 305 -4.31 -10.29 -45.46
N LEU A 306 -5.64 -10.27 -45.44
CA LEU A 306 -6.50 -10.22 -46.62
C LEU A 306 -6.90 -8.76 -46.85
N ARG A 307 -5.98 -7.94 -47.38
CA ARG A 307 -6.15 -6.48 -47.59
C ARG A 307 -7.32 -6.15 -48.55
N GLY A 308 -8.56 -6.16 -48.06
CA GLY A 308 -9.76 -5.83 -48.83
C GLY A 308 -10.20 -6.92 -49.83
N VAL A 309 -9.63 -8.13 -49.74
CA VAL A 309 -10.03 -9.25 -50.59
C VAL A 309 -11.16 -10.03 -49.90
N PRO A 310 -12.35 -10.16 -50.51
CA PRO A 310 -13.49 -10.87 -49.91
C PRO A 310 -13.24 -12.37 -49.80
N GLN A 311 -12.59 -12.95 -50.80
CA GLN A 311 -12.33 -14.37 -50.89
C GLN A 311 -11.03 -14.62 -51.65
N LEU A 312 -10.16 -15.48 -51.11
CA LEU A 312 -8.93 -15.91 -51.74
C LEU A 312 -8.96 -17.43 -51.88
N VAL A 313 -8.72 -17.93 -53.10
CA VAL A 313 -8.67 -19.37 -53.38
C VAL A 313 -7.36 -19.69 -54.07
N GLN A 314 -6.53 -20.49 -53.42
CA GLN A 314 -5.17 -20.80 -53.87
C GLN A 314 -4.77 -22.22 -53.45
N THR A 315 -3.73 -22.76 -54.06
CA THR A 315 -3.16 -24.05 -53.62
C THR A 315 -2.22 -23.82 -52.43
N GLY A 316 -2.44 -24.56 -51.34
CA GLY A 316 -1.64 -24.51 -50.12
C GLY A 316 -0.53 -25.54 -50.11
N ARG A 317 0.64 -25.13 -49.60
CA ARG A 317 1.80 -26.00 -49.37
C ARG A 317 2.10 -26.10 -47.88
N ARG A 318 2.60 -27.24 -47.42
CA ARG A 318 3.01 -27.38 -46.02
C ARG A 318 4.26 -26.54 -45.78
N LEU A 319 4.31 -25.77 -44.70
CA LEU A 319 5.51 -25.08 -44.26
C LEU A 319 6.33 -26.01 -43.36
N LEU A 320 7.58 -26.31 -43.75
CA LEU A 320 8.48 -27.14 -42.95
C LEU A 320 9.10 -26.31 -41.81
N ALA A 321 9.54 -26.97 -40.74
CA ALA A 321 10.20 -26.30 -39.60
C ALA A 321 11.50 -25.56 -39.99
N SER A 322 12.11 -25.89 -41.14
CA SER A 322 13.26 -25.19 -41.73
C SER A 322 12.89 -23.86 -42.40
N GLY A 323 11.60 -23.54 -42.54
CA GLY A 323 11.11 -22.37 -43.27
C GLY A 323 10.98 -22.59 -44.79
N GLU A 324 11.24 -23.80 -45.28
CA GLU A 324 11.10 -24.16 -46.70
C GLU A 324 9.68 -24.64 -47.04
N GLU A 325 9.25 -24.40 -48.29
CA GLU A 325 7.99 -24.89 -48.82
C GLU A 325 8.04 -26.41 -49.04
N GLY A 326 7.20 -27.14 -48.32
CA GLY A 326 7.01 -28.57 -48.43
C GLY A 326 5.96 -28.97 -49.50
N PRO A 327 5.48 -30.23 -49.46
CA PRO A 327 4.56 -30.76 -50.47
C PRO A 327 3.21 -30.04 -50.47
N GLU A 328 2.54 -30.08 -51.63
CA GLU A 328 1.19 -29.55 -51.81
C GLU A 328 0.18 -30.35 -50.98
N VAL A 329 -0.64 -29.62 -50.22
CA VAL A 329 -1.62 -30.18 -49.28
C VAL A 329 -3.00 -30.22 -49.93
N GLY A 330 -3.35 -29.18 -50.69
CA GLY A 330 -4.62 -29.09 -51.42
C GLY A 330 -5.09 -27.66 -51.62
N ARG A 331 -6.38 -27.49 -51.93
CA ARG A 331 -6.99 -26.20 -52.24
C ARG A 331 -7.41 -25.48 -50.96
N VAL A 332 -6.82 -24.31 -50.71
CA VAL A 332 -7.13 -23.45 -49.58
C VAL A 332 -8.07 -22.33 -50.02
N GLU A 333 -9.22 -22.25 -49.35
CA GLU A 333 -10.21 -21.20 -49.50
C GLU A 333 -10.25 -20.36 -48.23
N ILE A 334 -10.01 -19.06 -48.39
CA ILE A 334 -10.00 -18.10 -47.29
C ILE A 334 -11.12 -17.08 -47.54
N ARG A 335 -12.04 -16.93 -46.58
CA ARG A 335 -13.17 -16.00 -46.65
C ARG A 335 -13.03 -14.90 -45.59
N ASN A 336 -13.09 -13.65 -46.03
CA ASN A 336 -12.96 -12.47 -45.17
C ASN A 336 -14.33 -12.07 -44.61
N GLU A 337 -14.70 -12.67 -43.48
CA GLU A 337 -15.96 -12.42 -42.78
C GLU A 337 -16.10 -10.96 -42.32
N ARG A 338 -14.98 -10.33 -41.96
CA ARG A 338 -14.92 -8.92 -41.56
C ARG A 338 -15.35 -7.98 -42.70
N LEU A 339 -14.92 -8.24 -43.94
CA LEU A 339 -15.35 -7.42 -45.08
C LEU A 339 -16.86 -7.56 -45.34
N GLN A 340 -17.41 -8.77 -45.21
CA GLN A 340 -18.85 -9.01 -45.32
C GLN A 340 -19.62 -8.31 -44.20
N LEU A 341 -19.08 -8.29 -42.98
CA LEU A 341 -19.69 -7.58 -41.86
C LEU A 341 -19.69 -6.06 -42.05
N ILE A 342 -18.59 -5.48 -42.56
CA ILE A 342 -18.51 -4.06 -42.89
C ILE A 342 -19.60 -3.70 -43.93
N GLN A 343 -19.73 -4.51 -44.99
CA GLN A 343 -20.79 -4.31 -46.00
C GLN A 343 -22.19 -4.39 -45.38
N THR A 344 -22.43 -5.36 -44.50
CA THR A 344 -23.73 -5.52 -43.82
C THR A 344 -24.03 -4.33 -42.91
N ILE A 345 -23.01 -3.79 -42.22
CA ILE A 345 -23.16 -2.60 -41.36
C ILE A 345 -23.43 -1.37 -42.22
N ASP A 346 -22.74 -1.18 -43.35
CA ASP A 346 -23.00 -0.07 -44.27
C ASP A 346 -24.42 -0.11 -44.83
N GLU A 347 -24.90 -1.28 -45.26
CA GLU A 347 -26.31 -1.45 -45.69
C GLU A 347 -27.29 -1.14 -44.55
N SER A 348 -26.98 -1.58 -43.34
CA SER A 348 -27.82 -1.33 -42.17
C SER A 348 -27.83 0.16 -41.78
N LEU A 349 -26.71 0.87 -41.90
CA LEU A 349 -26.62 2.32 -41.69
C LEU A 349 -27.49 3.09 -42.68
N ILE A 350 -27.53 2.65 -43.94
CA ILE A 350 -28.41 3.23 -44.97
C ILE A 350 -29.87 3.04 -44.56
N LEU A 351 -30.27 1.81 -44.20
CA LEU A 351 -31.65 1.50 -43.82
C LEU A 351 -32.12 2.27 -42.57
N VAL A 352 -31.26 2.43 -41.58
CA VAL A 352 -31.57 3.22 -40.37
C VAL A 352 -31.70 4.71 -40.71
N GLY A 353 -30.84 5.24 -41.58
CA GLY A 353 -30.96 6.61 -42.08
C GLY A 353 -32.24 6.85 -42.89
N GLU A 354 -32.64 5.89 -43.73
CA GLU A 354 -33.90 5.93 -44.46
C GLU A 354 -35.11 5.88 -43.51
N LEU A 355 -35.03 5.07 -42.44
CA LEU A 355 -36.08 4.99 -41.43
C LEU A 355 -36.26 6.31 -40.66
N ASP A 356 -35.17 6.98 -40.30
CA ASP A 356 -35.21 8.29 -39.64
C ASP A 356 -35.84 9.36 -40.55
N ALA A 357 -35.43 9.40 -41.82
CA ALA A 357 -36.01 10.31 -42.81
C ALA A 357 -37.52 10.07 -43.02
N LEU A 358 -37.93 8.80 -43.13
CA LEU A 358 -39.35 8.41 -43.25
C LEU A 358 -40.15 8.79 -42.00
N ALA A 359 -39.59 8.63 -40.80
CA ALA A 359 -40.23 9.02 -39.55
C ALA A 359 -40.43 10.54 -39.48
N GLN A 360 -39.45 11.33 -39.92
CA GLN A 360 -39.54 12.78 -39.99
C GLN A 360 -40.62 13.24 -41.00
N GLU A 361 -40.66 12.62 -42.18
CA GLU A 361 -41.67 12.92 -43.20
C GLU A 361 -43.08 12.54 -42.73
N ALA A 362 -43.24 11.37 -42.11
CA ALA A 362 -44.52 10.92 -41.55
C ALA A 362 -45.03 11.87 -40.46
N LYS A 363 -44.14 12.37 -39.58
CA LYS A 363 -44.50 13.38 -38.57
C LYS A 363 -44.96 14.69 -39.21
N GLY A 364 -44.22 15.18 -40.21
CA GLY A 364 -44.62 16.38 -40.95
C GLY A 364 -45.98 16.21 -41.62
N ALA A 365 -46.30 15.01 -42.13
CA ALA A 365 -47.61 14.70 -42.68
C ALA A 365 -48.73 14.68 -41.60
N VAL A 366 -48.46 14.09 -40.43
CA VAL A 366 -49.41 14.06 -39.29
C VAL A 366 -49.67 15.47 -38.75
N ASP A 367 -48.63 16.29 -38.55
CA ASP A 367 -48.75 17.68 -38.09
C ASP A 367 -49.59 18.52 -39.08
N ASN A 368 -49.37 18.32 -40.38
CA ASN A 368 -50.16 18.97 -41.43
C ASN A 368 -51.62 18.49 -41.42
N ALA A 369 -51.86 17.20 -41.21
CA ALA A 369 -53.21 16.65 -41.10
C ALA A 369 -53.95 17.20 -39.87
N GLU A 370 -53.29 17.29 -38.71
CA GLU A 370 -53.86 17.89 -37.50
C GLU A 370 -54.22 19.37 -37.74
N LYS A 371 -53.34 20.13 -38.39
CA LYS A 371 -53.58 21.54 -38.73
C LYS A 371 -54.79 21.72 -39.66
N THR A 372 -54.93 20.84 -40.65
CA THR A 372 -56.12 20.80 -41.53
C THR A 372 -57.38 20.48 -40.74
N LEU A 373 -57.36 19.45 -39.87
CA LEU A 373 -58.51 19.09 -39.04
C LEU A 373 -58.90 20.23 -38.08
N SER A 374 -57.93 20.91 -37.47
CA SER A 374 -58.19 22.07 -36.61
C SER A 374 -58.82 23.22 -37.38
N THR A 375 -58.38 23.46 -38.62
CA THR A 375 -58.96 24.50 -39.49
C THR A 375 -60.39 24.14 -39.87
N PHE A 376 -60.66 22.87 -40.16
CA PHE A 376 -61.99 22.36 -40.44
C PHE A 376 -62.93 22.49 -39.23
N HIS A 377 -62.44 22.15 -38.03
CA HIS A 377 -63.21 22.29 -36.78
C HIS A 377 -63.56 23.75 -36.47
N GLN A 378 -62.64 24.68 -36.70
CA GLN A 378 -62.90 26.11 -36.57
C GLN A 378 -63.95 26.60 -37.58
N ALA A 379 -63.95 26.05 -38.80
CA ALA A 379 -64.98 26.36 -39.79
C ALA A 379 -66.36 25.82 -39.38
N LEU A 380 -66.43 24.62 -38.81
CA LEU A 380 -67.67 24.05 -38.27
C LEU A 380 -68.24 24.88 -37.12
N TYR A 381 -67.41 25.32 -36.17
CA TYR A 381 -67.85 26.21 -35.09
C TYR A 381 -68.43 27.53 -35.63
N LYS A 382 -67.79 28.12 -36.65
CA LYS A 382 -68.31 29.34 -37.28
C LYS A 382 -69.65 29.12 -37.99
N LEU A 383 -69.88 27.93 -38.55
CA LEU A 383 -71.16 27.57 -39.16
C LEU A 383 -72.25 27.36 -38.09
N GLU A 384 -71.93 26.75 -36.96
CA GLU A 384 -72.85 26.58 -35.82
C GLU A 384 -73.21 27.93 -35.19
N GLU A 385 -72.22 28.84 -35.04
CA GLU A 385 -72.44 30.22 -34.61
C GLU A 385 -73.33 30.98 -35.60
N LEU A 386 -73.10 30.82 -36.91
CA LEU A 386 -73.97 31.37 -37.95
C LEU A 386 -75.40 30.82 -37.87
N GLN A 387 -75.57 29.54 -37.56
CA GLN A 387 -76.89 28.92 -37.40
C GLN A 387 -77.63 29.47 -36.17
N LEU A 388 -76.92 29.68 -35.05
CA LEU A 388 -77.44 30.35 -33.86
C LEU A 388 -77.77 31.83 -34.13
N GLN A 389 -76.92 32.54 -34.87
CA GLN A 389 -77.17 33.92 -35.29
C GLN A 389 -78.36 34.01 -36.25
N LEU A 390 -78.54 33.06 -37.17
CA LEU A 390 -79.73 32.99 -38.03
C LEU A 390 -80.98 32.66 -37.23
N GLN A 391 -80.92 31.74 -36.26
CA GLN A 391 -82.05 31.43 -35.39
C GLN A 391 -82.48 32.64 -34.55
N THR A 392 -81.52 33.37 -33.98
CA THR A 392 -81.79 34.60 -33.23
C THR A 392 -82.28 35.73 -34.13
N LEU A 393 -81.75 35.86 -35.36
CA LEU A 393 -82.31 36.76 -36.38
C LEU A 393 -83.75 36.40 -36.71
N THR A 394 -84.08 35.12 -36.92
CA THR A 394 -85.47 34.70 -37.16
C THR A 394 -86.37 34.92 -35.95
N GLN A 395 -85.90 34.66 -34.72
CA GLN A 395 -86.68 34.91 -33.49
C GLN A 395 -86.91 36.40 -33.25
N ASN A 396 -85.94 37.26 -33.55
CA ASN A 396 -86.05 38.70 -33.40
C ASN A 396 -86.84 39.37 -34.53
N LEU A 397 -86.88 38.75 -35.73
CA LEU A 397 -87.70 39.20 -36.85
C LEU A 397 -89.15 38.71 -36.78
N GLN A 398 -89.44 37.62 -36.06
CA GLN A 398 -90.79 37.07 -35.91
C GLN A 398 -91.81 38.07 -35.33
N PRO A 399 -91.49 38.86 -34.27
CA PRO A 399 -92.39 39.90 -33.79
C PRO A 399 -92.37 41.20 -34.63
N ALA A 400 -91.40 41.38 -35.53
CA ALA A 400 -91.30 42.56 -36.40
C ALA A 400 -92.06 42.39 -37.75
N LEU A 401 -92.52 41.17 -38.06
CA LEU A 401 -93.17 40.83 -39.35
C LEU A 401 -94.71 40.81 -39.31
N GLU A 402 -95.34 41.10 -38.17
CA GLU A 402 -96.81 41.24 -38.06
C GLU A 402 -97.34 42.65 -38.40
N GLY A 403 -96.51 43.56 -38.90
CA GLY A 403 -96.91 44.93 -39.28
C GLY A 403 -96.31 45.44 -40.59
N GLN A 404 -97.10 45.39 -41.67
CA GLN A 404 -97.03 46.14 -42.94
C GLN A 404 -95.67 46.63 -43.50
N GLY A 405 -95.30 46.14 -44.70
CA GLY A 405 -94.60 46.95 -45.71
C GLY A 405 -93.40 46.28 -46.40
N THR A 406 -93.49 46.18 -47.74
CA THR A 406 -92.63 45.52 -48.74
C THR A 406 -91.13 45.94 -48.79
N SER A 407 -90.62 46.61 -47.76
CA SER A 407 -89.23 47.06 -47.66
C SER A 407 -88.31 46.07 -46.92
N SER A 408 -88.88 45.11 -46.19
CA SER A 408 -88.14 44.06 -45.47
C SER A 408 -87.53 42.98 -46.40
N GLN A 409 -88.22 42.64 -47.50
CA GLN A 409 -87.74 41.64 -48.47
C GLN A 409 -86.49 42.10 -49.24
N ILE A 410 -86.36 43.40 -49.49
CA ILE A 410 -85.19 43.96 -50.20
C ILE A 410 -83.96 43.91 -49.30
N PHE A 411 -84.10 44.24 -48.02
CA PHE A 411 -83.01 44.10 -47.04
C PHE A 411 -82.58 42.65 -46.83
N LEU A 412 -83.53 41.71 -46.76
CA LEU A 412 -83.20 40.29 -46.62
C LEU A 412 -82.46 39.75 -47.86
N SER A 413 -82.88 40.16 -49.06
CA SER A 413 -82.20 39.75 -50.30
C SER A 413 -80.77 40.33 -50.40
N LEU A 414 -80.55 41.57 -49.97
CA LEU A 414 -79.22 42.20 -49.98
C LEU A 414 -78.30 41.63 -48.90
N LEU A 415 -78.84 41.29 -47.73
CA LEU A 415 -78.08 40.66 -46.64
C LEU A 415 -77.69 39.21 -46.99
N ILE A 416 -78.61 38.44 -47.59
CA ILE A 416 -78.32 37.08 -48.05
C ILE A 416 -77.24 37.12 -49.15
N ASN A 417 -77.31 38.09 -50.07
CA ASN A 417 -76.34 38.19 -51.15
C ASN A 417 -74.96 38.70 -50.67
N SER A 418 -74.87 39.51 -49.60
CA SER A 418 -73.59 39.89 -49.00
C SER A 418 -72.98 38.76 -48.17
N LEU A 419 -73.80 38.03 -47.40
CA LEU A 419 -73.36 36.84 -46.65
C LEU A 419 -72.88 35.73 -47.56
N PHE A 420 -73.55 35.48 -48.69
CA PHE A 420 -73.11 34.50 -49.68
C PHE A 420 -71.75 34.86 -50.31
N LYS A 421 -71.48 36.17 -50.47
CA LYS A 421 -70.24 36.66 -51.06
C LYS A 421 -69.06 36.60 -50.08
N ASP A 422 -69.28 36.83 -48.79
CA ASP A 422 -68.25 36.66 -47.75
C ASP A 422 -67.95 35.18 -47.44
N MET A 423 -68.94 34.29 -47.59
CA MET A 423 -68.76 32.85 -47.35
C MET A 423 -67.99 32.14 -48.49
N LEU A 424 -67.92 32.75 -49.68
CA LEU A 424 -67.27 32.21 -50.89
C LEU A 424 -65.91 32.87 -51.18
N GLY A 425 -65.23 33.41 -50.16
CA GLY A 425 -63.86 33.91 -50.28
C GLY A 425 -62.97 32.97 -51.10
N ASP A 426 -62.31 33.56 -52.10
CA ASP A 426 -61.57 33.01 -53.25
C ASP A 426 -60.90 31.62 -53.04
N GLY A 427 -61.71 30.55 -53.13
CA GLY A 427 -61.22 29.19 -52.89
C GLY A 427 -62.29 28.12 -53.11
N GLY A 428 -62.98 28.14 -54.25
CA GLY A 428 -63.94 27.10 -54.61
C GLY A 428 -63.26 25.79 -54.98
N SER A 429 -63.46 24.73 -54.18
CA SER A 429 -63.90 23.38 -54.61
C SER A 429 -63.71 22.35 -53.48
N GLN A 430 -64.70 21.45 -53.36
CA GLN A 430 -64.83 20.32 -52.42
C GLN A 430 -65.63 20.58 -51.12
N VAL A 431 -66.89 21.00 -51.28
CA VAL A 431 -67.94 20.76 -50.26
C VAL A 431 -68.87 19.69 -50.84
N GLY A 432 -68.50 18.42 -50.68
CA GLY A 432 -69.25 17.29 -51.28
C GLY A 432 -69.16 15.96 -50.53
N VAL A 433 -68.46 15.90 -49.40
CA VAL A 433 -68.43 14.72 -48.52
C VAL A 433 -68.53 15.23 -47.08
N ILE A 434 -69.69 15.78 -46.73
CA ILE A 434 -69.96 16.31 -45.38
C ILE A 434 -71.29 15.72 -44.95
N GLY A 435 -71.21 14.66 -44.15
CA GLY A 435 -72.39 13.97 -43.63
C GLY A 435 -72.05 12.83 -42.66
N ASP A 436 -70.85 12.25 -42.75
CA ASP A 436 -70.48 11.11 -41.90
C ASP A 436 -68.97 11.04 -41.57
N LEU A 437 -68.27 12.18 -41.61
CA LEU A 437 -66.87 12.25 -41.16
C LEU A 437 -66.83 12.52 -39.66
N ASP A 438 -66.52 11.49 -38.87
CA ASP A 438 -66.24 11.62 -37.44
C ASP A 438 -64.80 12.18 -37.25
N VAL A 439 -64.73 13.49 -37.11
CA VAL A 439 -63.49 14.24 -36.89
C VAL A 439 -62.83 13.84 -35.57
N ALA A 440 -63.60 13.40 -34.57
CA ALA A 440 -63.05 12.96 -33.29
C ALA A 440 -62.33 11.61 -33.44
N LEU A 441 -62.90 10.66 -34.18
CA LEU A 441 -62.23 9.39 -34.52
C LEU A 441 -60.97 9.62 -35.37
N MET A 442 -60.98 10.55 -36.33
CA MET A 442 -59.78 10.85 -37.12
C MET A 442 -58.67 11.48 -36.26
N ARG A 443 -59.03 12.35 -35.31
CA ARG A 443 -58.09 12.94 -34.37
C ARG A 443 -57.48 11.87 -33.45
N ASP A 444 -58.28 10.98 -32.89
CA ASP A 444 -57.79 9.88 -32.05
C ASP A 444 -56.84 8.95 -32.82
N ASN A 445 -57.13 8.65 -34.09
CA ASN A 445 -56.24 7.87 -34.93
C ASN A 445 -54.91 8.60 -35.24
N LEU A 446 -54.96 9.90 -35.53
CA LEU A 446 -53.74 10.70 -35.75
C LEU A 446 -52.92 10.84 -34.47
N ASP A 447 -53.56 11.02 -33.32
CA ASP A 447 -52.89 11.07 -32.01
C ASP A 447 -52.20 9.73 -31.69
N ASN A 448 -52.86 8.61 -32.00
CA ASN A 448 -52.26 7.27 -31.88
C ASN A 448 -51.08 7.05 -32.84
N ILE A 449 -51.14 7.55 -34.07
CA ILE A 449 -50.03 7.47 -35.03
C ILE A 449 -48.87 8.38 -34.60
N ALA A 450 -49.16 9.60 -34.14
CA ALA A 450 -48.17 10.53 -33.59
C ALA A 450 -47.46 9.92 -32.38
N ALA A 451 -48.20 9.30 -31.46
CA ALA A 451 -47.65 8.64 -30.28
C ALA A 451 -46.71 7.47 -30.65
N ARG A 452 -47.06 6.68 -31.68
CA ARG A 452 -46.21 5.59 -32.19
C ARG A 452 -44.95 6.10 -32.89
N LEU A 453 -45.06 7.17 -33.68
CA LEU A 453 -43.91 7.83 -34.31
C LEU A 453 -42.96 8.45 -33.25
N GLU A 454 -43.52 9.04 -32.19
CA GLU A 454 -42.73 9.57 -31.08
C GLU A 454 -42.04 8.46 -30.28
N ALA A 455 -42.66 7.28 -30.14
CA ALA A 455 -42.02 6.10 -29.53
C ALA A 455 -40.84 5.56 -30.37
N VAL A 456 -40.90 5.65 -31.71
CA VAL A 456 -39.76 5.32 -32.59
C VAL A 456 -38.63 6.33 -32.41
N ARG A 457 -38.95 7.61 -32.17
CA ARG A 457 -37.97 8.67 -31.87
C ARG A 457 -37.37 8.60 -30.45
N GLN A 458 -38.03 7.92 -29.51
CA GLN A 458 -37.45 7.64 -28.19
C GLN A 458 -36.27 6.67 -28.27
N VAL A 459 -36.17 5.90 -29.36
CA VAL A 459 -34.93 5.23 -29.73
C VAL A 459 -34.02 6.28 -30.35
N ASP A 460 -32.89 6.55 -29.71
CA ASP A 460 -31.88 7.51 -30.19
C ASP A 460 -31.18 6.93 -31.44
N LEU A 461 -31.83 7.09 -32.59
CA LEU A 461 -31.34 6.59 -33.88
C LEU A 461 -29.99 7.21 -34.24
N ASP A 462 -29.74 8.46 -33.85
CA ASP A 462 -28.44 9.12 -34.00
C ASP A 462 -27.35 8.42 -33.19
N ALA A 463 -27.62 8.05 -31.94
CA ALA A 463 -26.69 7.26 -31.13
C ALA A 463 -26.45 5.86 -31.71
N VAL A 464 -27.49 5.20 -32.25
CA VAL A 464 -27.36 3.89 -32.91
C VAL A 464 -26.49 4.01 -34.16
N ILE A 465 -26.73 5.01 -35.01
CA ILE A 465 -25.91 5.31 -36.20
C ILE A 465 -24.46 5.56 -35.78
N HIS A 466 -24.23 6.37 -34.76
CA HIS A 466 -22.88 6.67 -34.28
C HIS A 466 -22.16 5.44 -33.73
N GLN A 467 -22.84 4.58 -32.95
CA GLN A 467 -22.28 3.33 -32.46
C GLN A 467 -21.95 2.36 -33.60
N MET A 468 -22.84 2.23 -34.59
CA MET A 468 -22.60 1.37 -35.76
C MET A 468 -21.44 1.88 -36.61
N GLN A 469 -21.29 3.20 -36.77
CA GLN A 469 -20.13 3.82 -37.42
C GLN A 469 -18.83 3.54 -36.66
N GLN A 470 -18.84 3.65 -35.32
CA GLN A 470 -17.67 3.30 -34.51
C GLN A 470 -17.25 1.84 -34.69
N VAL A 471 -18.21 0.90 -34.71
CA VAL A 471 -17.92 -0.52 -34.97
C VAL A 471 -17.36 -0.71 -36.38
N ARG A 472 -17.98 -0.11 -37.40
CA ARG A 472 -17.50 -0.16 -38.78
C ARG A 472 -16.07 0.36 -38.92
N ASP A 473 -15.73 1.46 -38.24
CA ASP A 473 -14.42 2.11 -38.35
C ASP A 473 -13.33 1.39 -37.55
N ALA A 474 -13.70 0.63 -36.51
CA ALA A 474 -12.78 -0.18 -35.71
C ALA A 474 -12.45 -1.53 -36.34
N LEU A 475 -13.38 -2.16 -37.06
CA LEU A 475 -13.20 -3.48 -37.67
C LEU A 475 -11.97 -3.58 -38.61
N PRO A 476 -11.69 -2.62 -39.51
CA PRO A 476 -10.51 -2.64 -40.38
C PRO A 476 -9.17 -2.59 -39.63
N GLN A 477 -9.13 -2.09 -38.39
CA GLN A 477 -7.89 -1.93 -37.62
C GLN A 477 -7.38 -3.25 -37.03
N LEU A 478 -8.23 -4.29 -36.99
CA LEU A 478 -7.87 -5.63 -36.52
C LEU A 478 -7.30 -6.47 -37.67
N GLN A 479 -5.98 -6.61 -37.75
CA GLN A 479 -5.32 -7.42 -38.79
C GLN A 479 -5.48 -8.93 -38.50
N GLU A 480 -5.58 -9.76 -39.55
CA GLU A 480 -5.71 -11.23 -39.40
C GLU A 480 -4.55 -11.83 -38.61
N GLU A 481 -3.33 -11.37 -38.87
CA GLU A 481 -2.11 -11.79 -38.15
C GLU A 481 -2.17 -11.49 -36.64
N ASP A 482 -2.65 -10.30 -36.26
CA ASP A 482 -2.75 -9.90 -34.85
C ASP A 482 -3.81 -10.72 -34.11
N MET A 483 -4.94 -11.00 -34.78
CA MET A 483 -5.99 -11.87 -34.24
C MET A 483 -5.49 -13.30 -34.07
N GLY A 484 -4.81 -13.86 -35.07
CA GLY A 484 -4.25 -15.20 -35.00
C GLY A 484 -3.18 -15.36 -33.92
N ARG A 485 -2.27 -14.38 -33.79
CA ARG A 485 -1.27 -14.35 -32.71
C ARG A 485 -1.91 -14.23 -31.33
N SER A 486 -2.94 -13.39 -31.21
CA SER A 486 -3.67 -13.23 -29.95
C SER A 486 -4.42 -14.50 -29.56
N VAL A 487 -5.08 -15.17 -30.51
CA VAL A 487 -5.72 -16.47 -30.28
C VAL A 487 -4.69 -17.52 -29.87
N ARG A 488 -3.49 -17.53 -30.48
CA ARG A 488 -2.41 -18.44 -30.11
C ARG A 488 -1.90 -18.18 -28.68
N LEU A 489 -1.71 -16.93 -28.30
CA LEU A 489 -1.35 -16.55 -26.93
C LEU A 489 -2.45 -16.95 -25.94
N ILE A 490 -3.71 -16.64 -26.24
CA ILE A 490 -4.84 -17.03 -25.40
C ILE A 490 -4.90 -18.55 -25.26
N ASN A 491 -4.68 -19.31 -26.34
CA ASN A 491 -4.60 -20.76 -26.29
C ASN A 491 -3.43 -21.24 -25.43
N SER A 492 -2.26 -20.58 -25.44
CA SER A 492 -1.14 -20.96 -24.55
C SER A 492 -1.40 -20.62 -23.08
N TYR A 493 -2.15 -19.53 -22.80
CA TYR A 493 -2.63 -19.21 -21.46
C TYR A 493 -3.69 -20.20 -20.96
N ILE A 494 -4.68 -20.56 -21.81
CA ILE A 494 -5.71 -21.55 -21.49
C ILE A 494 -5.12 -22.96 -21.37
N ALA A 495 -4.14 -23.31 -22.21
CA ALA A 495 -3.42 -24.59 -22.17
C ALA A 495 -2.32 -24.65 -21.08
N GLY A 496 -2.21 -23.62 -20.24
CA GLY A 496 -1.45 -23.71 -18.99
C GLY A 496 0.06 -23.55 -19.09
N GLN A 497 0.60 -22.93 -20.15
CA GLN A 497 2.05 -22.70 -20.24
C GLN A 497 2.56 -21.55 -19.33
N VAL A 498 1.67 -20.79 -18.64
CA VAL A 498 2.06 -19.53 -17.98
C VAL A 498 1.32 -19.19 -16.65
N ILE A 499 0.45 -20.04 -16.11
CA ILE A 499 -0.34 -19.72 -14.89
C ILE A 499 -0.23 -20.86 -13.85
N PRO A 500 0.11 -20.58 -12.57
CA PRO A 500 0.05 -21.58 -11.50
C PRO A 500 -1.41 -22.04 -11.27
N GLY A 501 -1.63 -23.35 -11.15
CA GLY A 501 -2.95 -23.94 -10.88
C GLY A 501 -3.50 -23.60 -9.49
N GLU A 502 -4.64 -24.21 -9.13
CA GLU A 502 -5.21 -24.10 -7.78
C GLU A 502 -4.18 -24.54 -6.72
N LYS A 503 -4.23 -23.91 -5.54
CA LYS A 503 -3.32 -24.21 -4.43
C LYS A 503 -4.08 -24.42 -3.13
N ILE A 504 -3.54 -25.29 -2.29
CA ILE A 504 -4.04 -25.58 -0.95
C ILE A 504 -2.96 -25.16 0.03
N ASP A 505 -3.29 -24.28 0.96
CA ASP A 505 -2.35 -23.80 1.98
C ASP A 505 -2.70 -24.47 3.32
N LEU A 506 -1.80 -25.32 3.83
CA LEU A 506 -1.97 -26.05 5.09
C LEU A 506 -1.00 -25.53 6.14
N LEU A 507 -1.50 -25.17 7.31
CA LEU A 507 -0.67 -24.86 8.47
C LEU A 507 -0.25 -26.15 9.16
N VAL A 508 1.06 -26.33 9.36
CA VAL A 508 1.62 -27.43 10.14
C VAL A 508 2.59 -26.94 11.21
N ASP A 509 2.77 -27.75 12.25
CA ASP A 509 3.83 -27.52 13.25
C ASP A 509 5.23 -27.89 12.71
N ASP A 510 6.25 -27.26 13.30
CA ASP A 510 7.65 -27.41 12.90
C ASP A 510 8.14 -28.85 13.14
N ALA A 511 8.31 -29.58 12.03
CA ALA A 511 8.94 -30.92 11.91
C ALA A 511 8.70 -31.54 10.52
N VAL A 512 7.75 -31.04 9.72
CA VAL A 512 7.39 -31.67 8.44
C VAL A 512 8.38 -31.28 7.35
N SER A 513 9.13 -32.24 6.80
CA SER A 513 10.01 -31.96 5.67
C SER A 513 9.18 -31.79 4.38
N PRO A 514 9.50 -30.79 3.52
CA PRO A 514 8.73 -30.54 2.30
C PRO A 514 8.70 -31.75 1.35
N ARG A 515 9.79 -32.53 1.32
CA ARG A 515 9.93 -33.69 0.44
C ARG A 515 9.12 -34.90 0.91
N GLU A 516 8.97 -35.09 2.22
CA GLU A 516 8.12 -36.15 2.75
C GLU A 516 6.65 -35.76 2.61
N ALA A 517 6.30 -34.48 2.83
CA ALA A 517 4.95 -33.98 2.53
C ALA A 517 4.60 -34.11 1.05
N GLU A 518 5.54 -33.80 0.14
CA GLU A 518 5.34 -33.97 -1.30
C GLU A 518 5.05 -35.43 -1.67
N ARG A 519 5.81 -36.38 -1.11
CA ARG A 519 5.56 -37.82 -1.33
C ARG A 519 4.19 -38.26 -0.79
N ALA A 520 3.86 -37.87 0.43
CA ALA A 520 2.57 -38.20 1.06
C ALA A 520 1.38 -37.73 0.21
N VAL A 521 1.50 -36.53 -0.37
CA VAL A 521 0.44 -35.93 -1.18
C VAL A 521 0.39 -36.55 -2.58
N GLN A 522 1.54 -36.86 -3.19
CA GLN A 522 1.60 -37.56 -4.48
C GLN A 522 1.02 -38.98 -4.41
N GLU A 523 1.27 -39.72 -3.32
CA GLU A 523 0.74 -41.06 -3.09
C GLU A 523 -0.78 -41.06 -2.83
N GLU A 524 -1.30 -40.09 -2.07
CA GLU A 524 -2.75 -40.01 -1.78
C GLU A 524 -3.58 -39.53 -2.99
N LEU A 525 -3.02 -38.64 -3.82
CA LEU A 525 -3.71 -38.07 -4.99
C LEU A 525 -3.38 -38.75 -6.33
N ASP A 526 -2.54 -39.80 -6.32
CA ASP A 526 -2.10 -40.57 -7.51
C ASP A 526 -1.61 -39.66 -8.65
N ASN A 527 -0.82 -38.63 -8.31
CA ASN A 527 -0.38 -37.62 -9.27
C ASN A 527 1.03 -37.10 -8.97
N GLU A 528 1.99 -37.51 -9.81
CA GLU A 528 3.41 -37.16 -9.69
C GLU A 528 3.73 -35.67 -9.97
N TYR A 529 2.77 -34.89 -10.49
CA TYR A 529 2.98 -33.49 -10.85
C TYR A 529 2.59 -32.49 -9.75
N ILE A 530 2.24 -32.99 -8.56
CA ILE A 530 1.95 -32.15 -7.39
C ILE A 530 3.28 -31.74 -6.74
N SER A 531 3.40 -30.45 -6.42
CA SER A 531 4.57 -29.90 -5.74
C SER A 531 4.17 -29.26 -4.41
N VAL A 532 5.01 -29.42 -3.39
CA VAL A 532 4.78 -28.87 -2.05
C VAL A 532 5.92 -27.93 -1.68
N LEU A 533 5.57 -26.70 -1.31
CA LEU A 533 6.50 -25.68 -0.84
C LEU A 533 6.24 -25.41 0.64
N SER A 534 7.30 -25.30 1.44
CA SER A 534 7.18 -24.84 2.82
C SER A 534 7.61 -23.39 2.92
N THR A 535 6.79 -22.58 3.59
CA THR A 535 7.08 -21.18 3.91
C THR A 535 6.90 -20.94 5.42
N PRO A 536 7.76 -20.11 6.04
CA PRO A 536 7.60 -19.78 7.46
C PRO A 536 6.31 -19.00 7.69
N ALA A 537 5.65 -19.21 8.83
CA ALA A 537 4.37 -18.56 9.14
C ALA A 537 4.47 -17.03 9.33
N GLY A 538 5.68 -16.50 9.54
CA GLY A 538 6.00 -15.08 9.59
C GLY A 538 7.49 -14.86 9.81
N VAL A 539 7.98 -13.66 9.48
CA VAL A 539 9.38 -13.27 9.75
C VAL A 539 9.40 -12.04 10.64
N VAL A 540 10.00 -12.19 11.82
CA VAL A 540 10.21 -11.08 12.75
C VAL A 540 11.27 -10.15 12.18
N ARG A 541 10.96 -8.85 12.10
CA ARG A 541 11.92 -7.80 11.77
C ARG A 541 12.01 -6.80 12.92
N PRO A 542 13.20 -6.60 13.51
CA PRO A 542 13.40 -5.52 14.46
C PRO A 542 13.26 -4.17 13.75
N ASN A 543 12.69 -3.20 14.46
CA ASN A 543 12.53 -1.84 13.93
C ASN A 543 13.90 -1.15 13.88
N THR A 544 14.34 -0.76 12.68
CA THR A 544 15.65 -0.15 12.44
C THR A 544 15.83 1.18 13.19
N ARG A 545 14.75 1.93 13.42
CA ARG A 545 14.77 3.17 14.21
C ARG A 545 14.99 2.87 15.69
N ALA A 546 14.32 1.86 16.23
CA ALA A 546 14.52 1.41 17.61
C ALA A 546 15.96 0.95 17.88
N GLU A 547 16.58 0.21 16.93
CA GLU A 547 17.99 -0.18 17.03
C GLU A 547 18.93 1.03 16.98
N LEU A 548 18.66 2.02 16.14
CA LEU A 548 19.48 3.24 16.08
C LEU A 548 19.43 4.04 17.40
N PHE A 549 18.24 4.25 17.97
CA PHE A 549 18.11 4.93 19.27
C PHE A 549 18.70 4.13 20.43
N ARG A 550 18.61 2.79 20.38
CA ARG A 550 19.30 1.91 21.33
C ARG A 550 20.82 2.12 21.27
N VAL A 551 21.39 2.15 20.07
CA VAL A 551 22.82 2.42 19.87
C VAL A 551 23.19 3.82 20.38
N LEU A 552 22.38 4.85 20.10
CA LEU A 552 22.64 6.20 20.63
C LEU A 552 22.62 6.24 22.16
N ARG A 553 21.66 5.56 22.81
CA ARG A 553 21.59 5.43 24.27
C ARG A 553 22.80 4.69 24.84
N GLU A 554 23.27 3.67 24.14
CA GLU A 554 24.47 2.92 24.50
C GLU A 554 25.74 3.80 24.36
N VAL A 555 25.85 4.58 23.28
CA VAL A 555 26.94 5.55 23.06
C VAL A 555 27.01 6.58 24.19
N ARG A 556 25.86 7.11 24.64
CA ARG A 556 25.81 8.02 25.80
C ARG A 556 26.39 7.37 27.07
N GLY A 557 26.00 6.12 27.34
CA GLY A 557 26.51 5.34 28.47
C GLY A 557 28.03 5.12 28.39
N ILE A 558 28.56 4.90 27.19
CA ILE A 558 30.00 4.75 26.92
C ILE A 558 30.75 6.06 27.18
N ILE A 559 30.24 7.19 26.68
CA ILE A 559 30.87 8.50 26.85
C ILE A 559 30.91 8.90 28.33
N ALA A 560 29.82 8.69 29.06
CA ALA A 560 29.78 8.92 30.51
C ALA A 560 30.82 8.07 31.25
N GLY A 561 30.98 6.80 30.85
CA GLY A 561 31.99 5.89 31.42
C GLY A 561 33.42 6.33 31.10
N LEU A 562 33.71 6.69 29.85
CA LEU A 562 35.03 7.16 29.44
C LEU A 562 35.40 8.48 30.13
N ALA A 563 34.45 9.42 30.23
CA ALA A 563 34.64 10.67 30.98
C ALA A 563 34.90 10.42 32.46
N ALA A 564 34.18 9.46 33.10
CA ALA A 564 34.43 9.06 34.48
C ALA A 564 35.83 8.47 34.68
N ILE A 565 36.31 7.64 33.75
CA ILE A 565 37.67 7.07 33.77
C ILE A 565 38.70 8.20 33.65
N VAL A 566 38.57 9.08 32.65
CA VAL A 566 39.48 10.21 32.43
C VAL A 566 39.51 11.13 33.66
N PHE A 567 38.37 11.45 34.24
CA PHE A 567 38.27 12.27 35.45
C PHE A 567 38.95 11.60 36.64
N THR A 568 38.76 10.28 36.81
CA THR A 568 39.42 9.51 37.88
C THR A 568 40.93 9.53 37.71
N VAL A 569 41.43 9.32 36.49
CA VAL A 569 42.87 9.40 36.20
C VAL A 569 43.42 10.79 36.50
N LEU A 570 42.72 11.85 36.08
CA LEU A 570 43.12 13.23 36.35
C LEU A 570 43.21 13.52 37.85
N THR A 571 42.18 13.13 38.61
CA THR A 571 42.11 13.31 40.08
C THR A 571 43.19 12.49 40.81
N LEU A 572 43.47 11.29 40.31
CA LEU A 572 44.52 10.44 40.86
C LEU A 572 45.90 11.06 40.62
N ILE A 573 46.17 11.58 39.42
CA ILE A 573 47.46 12.20 39.06
C ILE A 573 47.68 13.54 39.77
N LEU A 574 46.66 14.40 39.82
CA LEU A 574 46.80 15.75 40.37
C LEU A 574 46.84 15.76 41.90
N ASP A 575 45.90 15.06 42.55
CA ASP A 575 45.73 15.15 44.00
C ASP A 575 46.36 13.95 44.71
N HIS A 576 46.04 12.72 44.30
CA HIS A 576 46.39 11.54 45.08
C HIS A 576 47.83 11.07 44.88
N ALA A 577 48.47 11.36 43.75
CA ALA A 577 49.88 11.05 43.52
C ALA A 577 50.79 11.72 44.55
N THR A 578 50.48 12.95 44.96
CA THR A 578 51.24 13.73 45.96
C THR A 578 51.12 13.14 47.36
N ILE A 579 49.92 12.68 47.72
CA ILE A 579 49.64 12.00 49.00
C ILE A 579 50.35 10.65 49.04
N LEU A 580 50.36 9.92 47.92
CA LEU A 580 50.99 8.61 47.80
C LEU A 580 52.53 8.72 47.84
N SER A 581 53.14 9.73 47.19
CA SER A 581 54.58 9.96 47.24
C SER A 581 55.05 10.38 48.63
N ALA A 582 54.35 11.32 49.28
CA ALA A 582 54.61 11.68 50.68
C ALA A 582 54.41 10.48 51.62
N GLY A 583 53.37 9.67 51.39
CA GLY A 583 53.06 8.48 52.17
C GLY A 583 54.13 7.38 52.09
N ARG A 584 54.74 7.16 50.90
CA ARG A 584 55.88 6.24 50.76
C ARG A 584 57.08 6.69 51.56
N ARG A 585 57.37 7.98 51.54
CA ARG A 585 58.55 8.53 52.18
C ARG A 585 58.49 8.46 53.70
N LEU A 586 57.32 8.76 54.27
CA LEU A 586 57.04 8.58 55.70
C LEU A 586 57.13 7.10 56.16
N LEU A 587 57.08 6.14 55.24
CA LEU A 587 57.20 4.70 55.51
C LEU A 587 58.58 4.13 55.20
N ALA A 588 59.47 4.87 54.53
CA ALA A 588 60.80 4.42 54.10
C ALA A 588 61.75 4.08 55.26
N GLY A 589 61.43 4.48 56.49
CA GLY A 589 62.22 4.20 57.69
C GLY A 589 62.05 2.80 58.33
N LYS A 590 61.11 1.95 57.88
CA LYS A 590 60.85 0.63 58.51
C LYS A 590 61.18 -0.54 57.56
N LYS A 591 62.40 -1.09 57.67
CA LYS A 591 62.86 -2.26 56.89
C LYS A 591 62.31 -3.58 57.47
N GLY A 592 61.43 -4.24 56.73
CA GLY A 592 61.05 -5.64 56.98
C GLY A 592 59.80 -6.07 56.22
N LEU A 593 59.81 -7.32 55.70
CA LEU A 593 58.77 -8.21 55.08
C LEU A 593 57.44 -7.62 54.50
N ARG A 594 57.32 -6.32 54.27
CA ARG A 594 56.16 -5.58 53.73
C ARG A 594 56.42 -5.05 52.33
N ARG A 595 57.42 -5.61 51.64
CA ARG A 595 57.80 -5.21 50.27
C ARG A 595 56.76 -5.62 49.22
N VAL A 596 55.98 -6.68 49.50
CA VAL A 596 54.96 -7.22 48.58
C VAL A 596 53.56 -6.64 48.87
N LEU A 597 53.20 -6.44 50.14
CA LEU A 597 52.00 -5.70 50.58
C LEU A 597 52.40 -4.31 51.10
N ASN A 598 52.96 -3.50 50.21
CA ASN A 598 53.28 -2.12 50.54
C ASN A 598 51.94 -1.38 50.78
N PRO A 599 51.67 -0.87 51.99
CA PRO A 599 50.35 -0.32 52.35
C PRO A 599 49.96 0.88 51.48
N VAL A 600 50.94 1.51 50.83
CA VAL A 600 50.71 2.58 49.85
C VAL A 600 50.10 2.07 48.55
N PHE A 601 50.46 0.88 48.07
CA PHE A 601 49.83 0.29 46.88
C PHE A 601 48.39 -0.13 47.15
N VAL A 602 48.14 -0.72 48.33
CA VAL A 602 46.78 -1.09 48.75
C VAL A 602 45.89 0.14 48.89
N PHE A 603 46.41 1.21 49.51
CA PHE A 603 45.67 2.46 49.63
C PHE A 603 45.45 3.12 48.27
N GLY A 604 46.47 3.21 47.41
CA GLY A 604 46.31 3.74 46.05
C GLY A 604 45.26 2.98 45.25
N ALA A 605 45.31 1.65 45.26
CA ALA A 605 44.31 0.80 44.60
C ALA A 605 42.90 1.04 45.17
N LEU A 606 42.74 1.02 46.49
CA LEU A 606 41.45 1.22 47.15
C LEU A 606 40.89 2.61 46.86
N THR A 607 41.71 3.66 46.87
CA THR A 607 41.29 5.02 46.53
C THR A 607 40.89 5.14 45.07
N GLY A 608 41.60 4.50 44.14
CA GLY A 608 41.20 4.44 42.72
C GLY A 608 39.86 3.75 42.51
N ALA A 609 39.62 2.64 43.19
CA ALA A 609 38.33 1.95 43.20
C ALA A 609 37.20 2.80 43.82
N ALA A 610 37.48 3.44 44.96
CA ALA A 610 36.53 4.28 45.68
C ALA A 610 36.19 5.58 44.95
N LEU A 611 37.03 6.04 44.01
CA LEU A 611 36.70 7.15 43.11
C LEU A 611 35.91 6.65 41.90
N LEU A 612 36.40 5.63 41.19
CA LEU A 612 35.81 5.23 39.92
C LEU A 612 34.41 4.61 40.06
N VAL A 613 34.21 3.70 41.03
CA VAL A 613 32.94 2.96 41.15
C VAL A 613 31.76 3.88 41.48
N PRO A 614 31.84 4.78 42.48
CA PRO A 614 30.74 5.69 42.75
C PRO A 614 30.50 6.67 41.61
N THR A 615 31.57 7.21 40.99
CA THR A 615 31.44 8.10 39.85
C THR A 615 30.77 7.40 38.66
N TYR A 616 31.09 6.14 38.39
CA TYR A 616 30.50 5.31 37.33
C TYR A 616 29.01 5.04 37.57
N ILE A 617 28.61 4.75 38.81
CA ILE A 617 27.21 4.49 39.18
C ILE A 617 26.40 5.80 39.12
N LEU A 618 26.91 6.90 39.70
CA LEU A 618 26.20 8.18 39.71
C LEU A 618 26.06 8.79 38.32
N SER A 619 27.03 8.59 37.42
CA SER A 619 26.95 9.07 36.04
C SER A 619 26.05 8.19 35.14
N ARG A 620 25.50 7.09 35.67
CA ARG A 620 24.75 6.07 34.90
C ARG A 620 25.55 5.57 33.70
N ALA A 621 26.85 5.41 33.86
CA ALA A 621 27.71 4.87 32.80
C ALA A 621 27.36 3.40 32.52
N ASN A 622 27.39 3.04 31.25
CA ASN A 622 27.14 1.67 30.79
C ASN A 622 28.03 1.38 29.59
N ILE A 623 29.26 0.93 29.83
CA ILE A 623 30.18 0.52 28.77
C ILE A 623 29.91 -0.96 28.45
N PRO A 624 29.74 -1.34 27.17
CA PRO A 624 29.55 -2.72 26.75
C PRO A 624 30.65 -3.61 27.30
N PHE A 625 30.27 -4.80 27.76
CA PHE A 625 31.14 -5.77 28.44
C PHE A 625 31.73 -5.32 29.78
N MET A 626 31.57 -4.07 30.21
CA MET A 626 32.18 -3.53 31.43
C MET A 626 31.15 -3.36 32.56
N GLY A 627 30.85 -4.47 33.24
CA GLY A 627 30.01 -4.46 34.43
C GLY A 627 30.68 -3.82 35.65
N LEU A 628 29.94 -3.71 36.75
CA LEU A 628 30.39 -3.09 38.01
C LEU A 628 31.69 -3.74 38.56
N GLY A 629 31.85 -5.05 38.37
CA GLY A 629 33.08 -5.77 38.74
C GLY A 629 34.31 -5.36 37.91
N GLN A 630 34.14 -5.06 36.63
CA GLN A 630 35.23 -4.60 35.78
C GLN A 630 35.59 -3.13 36.04
N ALA A 631 34.58 -2.29 36.32
CA ALA A 631 34.83 -0.93 36.80
C ALA A 631 35.64 -0.93 38.11
N LEU A 632 35.33 -1.83 39.05
CA LEU A 632 36.13 -2.04 40.25
C LEU A 632 37.57 -2.46 39.92
N GLY A 633 37.75 -3.45 39.03
CA GLY A 633 39.06 -3.92 38.60
C GLY A 633 39.90 -2.83 37.94
N CYS A 634 39.32 -2.05 37.04
CA CYS A 634 39.97 -0.90 36.41
C CYS A 634 40.33 0.19 37.42
N GLY A 635 39.44 0.51 38.37
CA GLY A 635 39.72 1.48 39.42
C GLY A 635 40.88 1.06 40.32
N LEU A 636 40.93 -0.22 40.72
CA LEU A 636 42.04 -0.81 41.47
C LEU A 636 43.36 -0.71 40.68
N LEU A 637 43.34 -1.07 39.40
CA LEU A 637 44.51 -1.05 38.53
C LEU A 637 45.03 0.38 38.34
N LEU A 638 44.16 1.34 38.03
CA LEU A 638 44.52 2.74 37.86
C LEU A 638 45.14 3.30 39.15
N GLY A 639 44.52 3.04 40.30
CA GLY A 639 45.05 3.44 41.60
C GLY A 639 46.41 2.81 41.93
N LEU A 640 46.62 1.55 41.55
CA LEU A 640 47.89 0.84 41.72
C LEU A 640 48.99 1.40 40.80
N LEU A 641 48.67 1.71 39.54
CA LEU A 641 49.57 2.37 38.61
C LEU A 641 49.95 3.77 39.09
N THR A 642 48.98 4.58 39.53
CA THR A 642 49.26 5.90 40.10
C THR A 642 50.17 5.77 41.32
N ALA A 643 49.93 4.79 42.19
CA ALA A 643 50.83 4.53 43.29
C ALA A 643 52.25 4.21 42.78
N LEU A 644 52.43 3.26 41.84
CA LEU A 644 53.72 2.91 41.23
C LEU A 644 54.47 4.15 40.71
N LEU A 645 53.79 5.00 39.96
CA LEU A 645 54.35 6.19 39.32
C LEU A 645 54.34 7.45 40.19
N ALA A 646 53.86 7.40 41.44
CA ALA A 646 53.66 8.58 42.29
C ALA A 646 54.92 9.48 42.41
N GLU A 647 56.10 8.89 42.61
CA GLU A 647 57.38 9.61 42.71
C GLU A 647 57.81 10.27 41.40
N ARG A 648 57.39 9.72 40.25
CA ARG A 648 57.65 10.31 38.92
C ARG A 648 56.63 11.38 38.55
N LEU A 649 55.37 11.19 38.96
CA LEU A 649 54.27 12.10 38.63
C LEU A 649 54.31 13.37 39.49
N SER A 650 54.57 13.24 40.79
CA SER A 650 54.70 14.35 41.72
C SER A 650 55.76 14.06 42.79
N PRO A 651 57.04 14.34 42.50
CA PRO A 651 58.10 14.26 43.51
C PRO A 651 57.83 15.27 44.62
N VAL A 652 58.17 14.91 45.85
CA VAL A 652 58.06 15.78 47.03
C VAL A 652 59.47 16.11 47.51
N ASP A 653 59.74 17.36 47.85
CA ASP A 653 61.09 17.76 48.28
C ASP A 653 61.44 17.10 49.60
N ASP A 654 62.58 16.43 49.54
CA ASP A 654 63.07 15.58 50.58
C ASP A 654 63.51 16.37 51.83
N SER A 655 64.03 17.57 51.61
CA SER A 655 64.57 18.45 52.63
C SER A 655 63.49 19.23 53.37
N GLU A 656 62.44 19.65 52.67
CA GLU A 656 61.35 20.44 53.23
C GLU A 656 60.49 19.63 54.21
N MET A 657 60.20 18.36 53.90
CA MET A 657 59.46 17.49 54.83
C MET A 657 60.24 17.22 56.12
N LEU A 658 61.55 17.01 56.02
CA LEU A 658 62.42 16.78 57.19
C LEU A 658 62.58 18.04 58.03
N ALA A 659 62.64 19.22 57.40
CA ALA A 659 62.62 20.50 58.08
C ALA A 659 61.31 20.71 58.87
N GLY A 660 60.16 20.36 58.29
CA GLY A 660 58.87 20.41 58.98
C GLY A 660 58.79 19.49 60.20
N GLU A 661 59.33 18.27 60.10
CA GLU A 661 59.40 17.32 61.22
C GLU A 661 60.36 17.82 62.33
N ALA A 662 61.50 18.41 61.95
CA ALA A 662 62.44 19.02 62.90
C ALA A 662 61.87 20.25 63.63
N LEU A 663 60.94 20.98 63.00
CA LEU A 663 60.19 22.09 63.59
C LEU A 663 59.04 21.63 64.52
N GLY A 664 58.84 20.31 64.67
CA GLY A 664 57.81 19.74 65.54
C GLY A 664 56.39 19.83 64.96
N LEU A 665 56.26 20.06 63.65
CA LEU A 665 54.95 20.07 62.99
C LEU A 665 54.36 18.65 62.96
N THR A 666 53.06 18.55 63.19
CA THR A 666 52.34 17.28 63.01
C THR A 666 52.32 16.87 61.53
N TYR A 667 52.20 15.58 61.24
CA TYR A 667 52.17 15.09 59.86
C TYR A 667 51.03 15.70 59.03
N ALA A 668 49.90 16.07 59.66
CA ALA A 668 48.81 16.79 59.01
C ALA A 668 49.17 18.24 58.64
N GLN A 669 49.97 18.92 59.48
CA GLN A 669 50.48 20.26 59.20
C GLN A 669 51.53 20.25 58.09
N ILE A 670 52.46 19.30 58.11
CA ILE A 670 53.46 19.11 57.04
C ILE A 670 52.75 18.89 55.69
N MET A 671 51.69 18.08 55.65
CA MET A 671 50.91 17.91 54.43
C MET A 671 50.24 19.22 53.97
N ARG A 672 49.55 19.95 54.87
CA ARG A 672 48.81 21.18 54.50
C ARG A 672 49.70 22.38 54.16
N GLU A 673 50.87 22.48 54.77
CA GLU A 673 51.71 23.69 54.75
C GLU A 673 52.95 23.55 53.86
N ILE A 674 53.39 22.32 53.57
CA ILE A 674 54.62 22.07 52.81
C ILE A 674 54.33 21.25 51.55
N VAL A 675 53.73 20.06 51.70
CA VAL A 675 53.55 19.13 50.57
C VAL A 675 52.47 19.58 49.58
N VAL A 676 51.31 20.00 50.07
CA VAL A 676 50.17 20.39 49.22
C VAL A 676 50.37 21.72 48.48
N PRO A 677 51.02 22.75 49.06
CA PRO A 677 51.36 23.96 48.33
C PRO A 677 52.40 23.74 47.22
N ALA A 678 53.35 22.83 47.42
CA ALA A 678 54.38 22.46 46.45
C ALA A 678 53.90 21.48 45.36
N ALA A 679 52.73 20.86 45.56
CA ALA A 679 52.09 19.97 44.60
C ALA A 679 51.54 20.70 43.35
N ARG A 680 51.23 19.92 42.31
CA ARG A 680 50.50 20.42 41.13
C ARG A 680 49.14 21.01 41.52
N PRO A 681 48.63 22.01 40.79
CA PRO A 681 47.33 22.61 41.10
C PRO A 681 46.22 21.56 40.98
N GLY A 682 45.60 21.22 42.11
CA GLY A 682 44.55 20.22 42.24
C GLY A 682 43.47 20.63 43.26
N LEU A 683 42.42 19.82 43.39
CA LEU A 683 41.29 20.10 44.29
C LEU A 683 41.74 20.18 45.76
N LEU A 684 42.75 19.42 46.14
CA LEU A 684 43.31 19.39 47.48
C LEU A 684 44.01 20.74 47.80
N GLN A 685 44.65 21.37 46.82
CA GLN A 685 45.26 22.69 47.01
C GLN A 685 44.20 23.78 47.25
N LEU A 686 43.07 23.74 46.53
CA LEU A 686 41.96 24.68 46.70
C LEU A 686 41.28 24.51 48.07
N LEU A 687 40.98 23.28 48.46
CA LEU A 687 40.33 22.97 49.74
C LEU A 687 41.23 23.30 50.95
N SER A 688 42.55 23.12 50.81
CA SER A 688 43.50 23.40 51.88
C SER A 688 43.75 24.89 52.12
N ARG A 689 43.54 25.78 51.13
CA ARG A 689 43.75 27.24 51.26
C ARG A 689 42.95 27.84 52.42
N CYS A 690 41.72 27.39 52.66
CA CYS A 690 40.87 27.91 53.73
C CYS A 690 41.27 27.42 55.14
N ARG A 691 42.17 26.44 55.26
CA ARG A 691 42.57 25.81 56.54
C ARG A 691 44.06 26.01 56.87
N ARG A 692 44.78 26.86 56.14
CA ARG A 692 46.18 27.19 56.43
C ARG A 692 46.29 28.05 57.68
N LYS A 693 47.24 27.75 58.55
CA LYS A 693 47.57 28.56 59.73
C LYS A 693 48.74 29.52 59.48
N PHE A 694 49.64 29.15 58.58
CA PHE A 694 50.72 29.99 58.09
C PHE A 694 50.46 30.24 56.59
N GLY A 695 49.96 31.43 56.28
CA GLY A 695 49.56 31.85 54.94
C GLY A 695 49.50 33.35 54.85
#